data_AF-A0A6P4AN80-F1
#
_entry.id   AF-A0A6P4AN80-F1
#
_cell.length_a   1.000
_cell.length_b   1.000
_cell.length_c   1.000
_cell.angle_alpha   90.00
_cell.angle_beta   90.00
_cell.angle_gamma   90.00
#
_symmetry.space_group_name_H-M   'P 1'
#
loop_
_entity.id
_entity.type
_entity.pdbx_description
1 polymer ?
#
loop_
_entity_poly.entity_id
_entity_poly.type
_entity_poly.pdbx_seq_one_letter_code
_entity_poly.pdbx_strand_id
1 'polypeptide(L)'
;MWKSIINHKNHHYPLIFYFIMILITIIISSCCPYVSCYSNASTTSSSPKFLCLPQQRSALLQFKQEFAFQKPNFTFYRRFCSIYPYSFYSGIFESYPKMKFWKAETDCCSWDGVTCDFKTRQVVGLDLVNSWLQGPLHSNSSLFQLRQLKKINLSFNNFNFSLIPSEFGQLSRLINLNLSFSMFSGHIPSEISFLNNLDSLDLSSFKGYDETTLLHLRKIDFINIIQNMTNLSHLHLHQVDISSSIPESLENLTSLSSLRLGGCGLHGKFPENVFVLPNVQVISLACNHLLSGSLPQLIEPSNSLRWLVFDNTNFSGKFPETIGYLKSLNRLALWNCNFVGPIPSSIGNLSELTFLELSLNHFKGHELPSTLGNLAKLTALALDSCELSGEIPLSLGNLTRLGYLSLSNNGFSGPIPANSLGNLKQLQYLNLSRNSFRGQIPSSLGNLTVLQVLDFSFNNLGEAIPSFLFMLSSLKVLYLLHNQFRGSLSIQNISSSQLEILDLGINKLSGQIPQSMFKLVNLEYISLISNNLSGTVELSNFSKLVKLQMLWLSYNSLSVTNLSTTEVLPKFQMLGLCSCNISEFPNFLKTQDQLESLHLCYNRIEDEIPNWLWGAEGKMKLNYLDLTSNKLHGSLIVPPLSISYFYISKNNISGGIHPSLQNWSNLKVLDISNNHFGGTVPKWFCNFSSSLETLNLQGNNFEGSLHQMFTCGGMHNLKLLDLSHNQFQGQLPHSLVNCSKLQILNLGHNMISDIFPFWLQNFPELQVLVLRSNKFYGPIWDSDKLLGFVKLGFVDLAFNNFNGSLPSEYFRSWGGMTVKDPNQKNPYFTYFRLSSSQYWIQLYQTSLVIKGVEMEDKMISSAFTSIDLSNNKFDGEIPSSIGDLKALVALNLSSNRFTGTIPSSIGNMKELESLDLSNNKLFGRIPQQLTNLSFLAYLNLSRNQLNGSIPQGGHLDTFPSSSFEENPGLCGSQLLSKKCEVEETPISDQTKDVESEDGFTWKPVVMGYGCGLMVGFIIGYVTLFRQGPTALFWTSFMRRYIDARW
;
A
#
# COMPACT_ATOMS: atom_id res chain seq x y z
N MET A 1 46.10 -1.20 57.46
CA MET A 1 45.14 -2.30 57.22
C MET A 1 43.84 -1.65 56.78
N TRP A 2 43.38 -1.83 55.54
CA TRP A 2 42.67 -3.00 54.99
C TRP A 2 41.17 -3.03 55.34
N LYS A 3 40.35 -2.88 54.29
CA LYS A 3 38.99 -3.42 54.09
C LYS A 3 37.98 -3.26 55.25
N SER A 4 37.06 -2.31 55.11
CA SER A 4 35.64 -2.59 54.75
C SER A 4 34.79 -1.29 54.73
N ILE A 5 33.54 -1.38 54.26
CA ILE A 5 32.44 -0.40 54.37
C ILE A 5 32.46 0.80 53.40
N ILE A 6 32.06 0.54 52.16
CA ILE A 6 31.07 1.32 51.38
C ILE A 6 30.20 0.22 50.71
N ASN A 7 28.88 0.12 50.84
CA ASN A 7 27.90 1.14 50.47
C ASN A 7 26.50 0.86 51.08
N HIS A 8 25.90 1.82 51.78
CA HIS A 8 24.44 2.00 51.87
C HIS A 8 24.09 3.24 52.72
N LYS A 9 23.52 4.28 52.10
CA LYS A 9 22.14 4.74 52.39
C LYS A 9 21.70 5.90 51.48
N ASN A 10 20.39 6.03 51.37
CA ASN A 10 19.68 6.92 50.46
C ASN A 10 19.46 8.34 51.03
N HIS A 11 19.26 9.28 50.09
CA HIS A 11 18.44 10.50 50.15
C HIS A 11 18.58 11.47 51.33
N HIS A 12 19.08 12.68 51.03
CA HIS A 12 18.22 13.90 50.97
C HIS A 12 18.92 15.02 50.15
N TYR A 13 18.22 16.14 49.92
CA TYR A 13 18.60 17.38 49.23
C TYR A 13 18.50 17.47 47.69
N PRO A 14 17.41 18.10 47.17
CA PRO A 14 17.33 18.67 45.83
C PRO A 14 17.48 20.21 45.79
N LEU A 15 18.04 20.85 46.83
CA LEU A 15 18.19 22.34 46.88
C LEU A 15 19.59 22.85 46.47
N ILE A 16 20.65 22.06 46.64
CA ILE A 16 22.03 22.54 46.46
C ILE A 16 22.39 22.70 44.97
N PHE A 17 21.87 21.84 44.09
CA PHE A 17 22.19 21.89 42.66
C PHE A 17 21.59 23.11 41.95
N TYR A 18 20.40 23.56 42.38
CA TYR A 18 19.76 24.78 41.87
C TYR A 18 20.51 26.05 42.34
N PHE A 19 21.02 26.06 43.58
CA PHE A 19 21.84 27.16 44.11
C PHE A 19 23.18 27.30 43.37
N ILE A 20 23.83 26.18 43.02
CA ILE A 20 25.11 26.19 42.29
C ILE A 20 24.93 26.73 40.86
N MET A 21 23.85 26.36 40.16
CA MET A 21 23.58 26.87 38.80
C MET A 21 23.23 28.36 38.77
N ILE A 22 22.58 28.89 39.82
CA ILE A 22 22.32 30.33 39.97
C ILE A 22 23.60 31.09 40.35
N LEU A 23 24.49 30.53 41.19
CA LEU A 23 25.77 31.17 41.51
C LEU A 23 26.66 31.35 40.28
N ILE A 24 26.72 30.34 39.40
CA ILE A 24 27.56 30.36 38.19
C ILE A 24 27.04 31.38 37.17
N THR A 25 25.72 31.61 37.09
CA THR A 25 25.16 32.65 36.21
C THR A 25 25.35 34.07 36.77
N ILE A 26 25.38 34.25 38.09
CA ILE A 26 25.64 35.56 38.72
C ILE A 26 27.12 35.98 38.60
N ILE A 27 28.07 35.05 38.74
CA ILE A 27 29.52 35.35 38.72
C ILE A 27 30.02 35.83 37.34
N ILE A 28 29.37 35.42 36.24
CA ILE A 28 29.76 35.85 34.88
C ILE A 28 29.21 37.24 34.51
N SER A 29 28.27 37.79 35.30
CA SER A 29 27.61 39.07 35.03
C SER A 29 28.30 40.30 35.66
N SER A 30 29.37 40.14 36.44
CA SER A 30 29.86 41.19 37.34
C SER A 30 31.39 41.35 37.41
N CYS A 31 32.03 41.59 36.26
CA CYS A 31 33.39 42.13 36.18
C CYS A 31 33.42 43.47 35.43
N CYS A 32 32.88 44.51 36.05
CA CYS A 32 33.01 45.90 35.58
C CYS A 32 32.96 46.88 36.77
N PRO A 33 34.12 47.37 37.27
CA PRO A 33 34.16 48.47 38.21
C PRO A 33 34.28 49.79 37.45
N TYR A 34 33.27 50.66 37.61
CA TYR A 34 33.44 52.09 37.35
C TYR A 34 34.35 52.69 38.43
N VAL A 35 35.51 53.24 38.03
CA VAL A 35 36.16 54.33 38.78
C VAL A 35 36.61 55.39 37.80
N SER A 36 36.07 56.60 37.98
CA SER A 36 36.49 57.80 37.27
C SER A 36 37.79 58.35 37.84
N CYS A 37 38.76 58.67 36.99
CA CYS A 37 39.80 59.66 37.32
C CYS A 37 40.05 60.60 36.14
N TYR A 38 39.78 61.88 36.36
CA TYR A 38 40.31 62.97 35.55
C TYR A 38 41.80 63.15 35.86
N SER A 39 42.65 63.16 34.83
CA SER A 39 43.92 63.92 34.88
C SER A 39 44.47 64.10 33.47
N ASN A 40 44.80 65.35 33.11
CA ASN A 40 45.32 65.71 31.79
C ASN A 40 46.70 65.09 31.52
N ALA A 41 46.85 64.45 30.35
CA ALA A 41 48.11 64.38 29.63
C ALA A 41 47.84 64.34 28.13
N SER A 42 48.23 65.40 27.43
CA SER A 42 48.22 65.48 25.97
C SER A 42 49.36 64.65 25.37
N THR A 43 49.08 63.79 24.38
CA THR A 43 49.87 63.72 23.13
C THR A 43 49.23 62.85 22.04
N THR A 44 49.29 63.37 20.82
CA THR A 44 49.31 62.66 19.52
C THR A 44 48.25 61.60 19.21
N SER A 45 47.29 62.05 18.38
CA SER A 45 46.69 61.30 17.26
C SER A 45 47.45 60.04 16.83
N SER A 46 46.80 58.88 16.96
CA SER A 46 47.01 57.75 16.07
C SER A 46 45.64 57.17 15.71
N SER A 47 45.42 56.89 14.42
CA SER A 47 44.16 56.33 13.92
C SER A 47 43.89 54.93 14.50
N PRO A 48 42.62 54.48 14.54
CA PRO A 48 42.30 53.12 14.94
C PRO A 48 43.08 52.12 14.08
N LYS A 49 43.97 51.32 14.70
CA LYS A 49 44.67 50.24 14.02
C LYS A 49 43.71 49.08 13.79
N PHE A 50 42.94 49.16 12.70
CA PHE A 50 42.22 48.02 12.15
C PHE A 50 43.21 46.87 11.89
N LEU A 51 42.91 45.66 12.36
CA LEU A 51 43.64 44.45 12.00
C LEU A 51 43.34 44.08 10.54
N CYS A 52 42.09 44.20 10.09
CA CYS A 52 41.71 43.95 8.71
C CYS A 52 42.34 44.93 7.71
N LEU A 53 42.86 44.42 6.58
CA LEU A 53 43.36 45.25 5.48
C LEU A 53 42.23 46.12 4.88
N PRO A 54 42.43 47.43 4.64
CA PRO A 54 41.37 48.34 4.17
C PRO A 54 40.69 47.89 2.88
N GLN A 55 41.44 47.32 1.93
CA GLN A 55 40.92 46.80 0.66
C GLN A 55 39.96 45.62 0.88
N GLN A 56 40.29 44.70 1.79
CA GLN A 56 39.44 43.55 2.11
C GLN A 56 38.17 43.97 2.87
N ARG A 57 38.29 44.95 3.76
CA ARG A 57 37.12 45.58 4.41
C ARG A 57 36.19 46.23 3.38
N SER A 58 36.72 46.97 2.41
CA SER A 58 35.92 47.60 1.35
C SER A 58 35.22 46.56 0.47
N ALA A 59 35.91 45.48 0.07
CA ALA A 59 35.31 44.39 -0.70
C ALA A 59 34.17 43.71 0.07
N LEU A 60 34.32 43.43 1.38
CA LEU A 60 33.25 42.87 2.20
C LEU A 60 32.03 43.81 2.36
N LEU A 61 32.25 45.14 2.37
CA LEU A 61 31.15 46.11 2.41
C LEU A 61 30.44 46.28 1.06
N GLN A 62 31.16 46.13 -0.05
CA GLN A 62 30.57 46.02 -1.38
C GLN A 62 29.73 44.74 -1.48
N PHE A 63 30.24 43.61 -0.99
CA PHE A 63 29.54 42.31 -1.01
C PHE A 63 28.23 42.37 -0.22
N LYS A 64 28.21 43.13 0.87
CA LYS A 64 26.99 43.42 1.64
C LYS A 64 25.93 44.19 0.85
N GLN A 65 26.31 45.02 -0.12
CA GLN A 65 25.37 45.81 -0.92
C GLN A 65 24.70 44.99 -2.05
N GLU A 66 25.20 43.78 -2.32
CA GLU A 66 24.68 42.90 -3.38
C GLU A 66 23.37 42.17 -2.99
N PHE A 67 23.01 42.12 -1.69
CA PHE A 67 21.89 41.30 -1.19
C PHE A 67 20.86 42.06 -0.33
N ALA A 68 19.61 41.65 -0.43
CA ALA A 68 18.57 41.93 0.55
C ALA A 68 18.62 40.93 1.72
N PHE A 69 18.00 41.28 2.85
CA PHE A 69 17.90 40.43 4.04
C PHE A 69 16.45 39.99 4.28
N GLN A 70 16.06 38.81 3.79
CA GLN A 70 14.74 38.22 4.03
C GLN A 70 14.86 36.86 4.70
N LYS A 71 14.17 36.65 5.83
CA LYS A 71 14.13 35.35 6.49
C LYS A 71 13.49 34.31 5.55
N PRO A 72 14.22 33.26 5.14
CA PRO A 72 13.69 32.28 4.20
C PRO A 72 12.57 31.44 4.84
N ASN A 73 11.48 31.25 4.10
CA ASN A 73 10.34 30.45 4.55
C ASN A 73 10.53 28.97 4.17
N PHE A 74 11.44 28.28 4.87
CA PHE A 74 11.77 26.85 4.62
C PHE A 74 10.68 25.86 5.10
N THR A 75 9.40 26.24 5.10
CA THR A 75 8.28 25.39 5.58
C THR A 75 7.97 24.18 4.69
N PHE A 76 8.53 24.10 3.48
CA PHE A 76 8.09 23.14 2.46
C PHE A 76 8.94 21.85 2.29
N TYR A 77 10.13 21.77 2.89
CA TYR A 77 11.14 20.76 2.53
C TYR A 77 11.08 19.47 3.36
N ARG A 78 9.92 18.83 3.43
CA ARG A 78 9.67 17.58 4.18
C ARG A 78 9.58 16.29 3.35
N ARG A 79 9.97 16.33 2.07
CA ARG A 79 9.98 15.17 1.14
C ARG A 79 11.39 14.84 0.62
N PHE A 80 12.26 14.39 1.51
CA PHE A 80 13.36 13.49 1.13
C PHE A 80 12.79 12.09 0.85
N CYS A 81 13.56 11.18 0.21
CA CYS A 81 13.06 9.84 -0.13
C CYS A 81 12.72 8.93 1.07
N SER A 82 13.11 9.31 2.29
CA SER A 82 12.61 8.67 3.49
C SER A 82 11.21 9.20 3.84
N ILE A 83 10.24 8.30 3.96
CA ILE A 83 8.88 8.60 4.47
C ILE A 83 8.93 9.13 5.94
N TYR A 84 10.06 8.93 6.63
CA TYR A 84 10.22 9.25 8.04
C TYR A 84 10.60 10.72 8.33
N PRO A 85 10.03 11.31 9.40
CA PRO A 85 10.25 12.72 9.77
C PRO A 85 11.64 13.01 10.38
N TYR A 86 12.51 12.00 10.54
CA TYR A 86 13.91 12.18 10.96
C TYR A 86 14.76 12.69 9.78
N SER A 87 14.53 13.93 9.39
CA SER A 87 15.33 14.61 8.38
C SER A 87 16.80 14.73 8.82
N PHE A 88 17.72 14.61 7.85
CA PHE A 88 19.17 14.77 8.02
C PHE A 88 19.62 16.14 8.56
N TYR A 89 18.70 17.09 8.69
CA TYR A 89 18.95 18.50 8.99
C TYR A 89 18.04 19.01 10.12
N SER A 90 17.78 18.19 11.14
CA SER A 90 17.06 18.58 12.37
C SER A 90 17.92 19.36 13.38
N GLY A 91 19.10 19.84 12.97
CA GLY A 91 19.87 20.83 13.71
C GLY A 91 19.30 22.23 13.47
N ILE A 92 18.81 22.88 14.53
CA ILE A 92 18.43 24.30 14.49
C ILE A 92 19.73 25.11 14.38
N PHE A 93 20.15 25.43 13.16
CA PHE A 93 21.15 26.48 12.94
C PHE A 93 20.55 27.82 13.33
N GLU A 94 21.26 28.59 14.15
CA GLU A 94 20.89 29.98 14.43
C GLU A 94 20.75 30.76 13.11
N SER A 95 19.65 31.49 12.97
CA SER A 95 19.19 32.06 11.70
C SER A 95 18.96 33.55 11.89
N TYR A 96 19.88 34.37 11.40
CA TYR A 96 19.84 35.84 11.53
C TYR A 96 20.80 36.51 10.53
N PRO A 97 20.59 37.80 10.16
CA PRO A 97 21.28 38.42 9.05
C PRO A 97 22.64 39.00 9.48
N LYS A 98 23.66 38.15 9.60
CA LYS A 98 25.03 38.49 10.08
C LYS A 98 25.58 39.79 9.47
N MET A 99 25.54 39.89 8.13
CA MET A 99 26.10 41.03 7.39
C MET A 99 25.38 42.35 7.68
N LYS A 100 24.12 42.34 8.17
CA LYS A 100 23.38 43.55 8.52
C LYS A 100 24.14 44.43 9.51
N PHE A 101 24.90 43.82 10.42
CA PHE A 101 25.63 44.50 11.50
C PHE A 101 27.05 44.96 11.15
N TRP A 102 27.59 44.60 9.97
CA TRP A 102 28.90 45.07 9.51
C TRP A 102 28.90 46.59 9.26
N LYS A 103 29.93 47.30 9.73
CA LYS A 103 30.01 48.78 9.76
C LYS A 103 31.39 49.26 9.33
N ALA A 104 31.47 50.33 8.53
CA ALA A 104 32.74 50.81 7.97
C ALA A 104 33.73 51.30 9.04
N GLU A 105 33.22 51.74 10.19
CA GLU A 105 33.98 52.28 11.32
C GLU A 105 34.57 51.18 12.21
N THR A 106 34.20 49.92 12.01
CA THR A 106 34.66 48.78 12.81
C THR A 106 35.66 47.90 12.04
N ASP A 107 36.35 47.04 12.78
CA ASP A 107 37.33 46.11 12.21
C ASP A 107 36.61 44.91 11.56
N CYS A 108 36.94 44.61 10.30
CA CYS A 108 36.30 43.48 9.62
C CYS A 108 36.66 42.13 10.27
N CYS A 109 37.79 42.04 10.99
CA CYS A 109 38.16 40.84 11.72
C CYS A 109 37.34 40.61 13.01
N SER A 110 36.50 41.58 13.41
CA SER A 110 35.52 41.41 14.49
C SER A 110 34.08 41.26 13.96
N TRP A 111 33.90 41.14 12.64
CA TRP A 111 32.57 40.96 12.04
C TRP A 111 32.14 39.52 12.11
N ASP A 112 30.88 39.32 12.47
CA ASP A 112 30.28 37.99 12.48
C ASP A 112 30.25 37.38 11.07
N GLY A 113 30.59 36.10 11.00
CA GLY A 113 30.87 35.38 9.77
C GLY A 113 32.23 35.65 9.13
N VAL A 114 33.07 36.55 9.65
CA VAL A 114 34.40 36.84 9.08
C VAL A 114 35.50 36.20 9.93
N THR A 115 36.46 35.52 9.28
CA THR A 115 37.64 34.95 9.94
C THR A 115 38.91 35.53 9.34
N CYS A 116 39.78 36.07 10.20
CA CYS A 116 41.09 36.60 9.81
C CYS A 116 42.24 35.72 10.32
N ASP A 117 43.35 35.71 9.57
CA ASP A 117 44.64 35.23 10.06
C ASP A 117 45.32 36.36 10.85
N PHE A 118 45.51 36.15 12.16
CA PHE A 118 46.11 37.13 13.07
C PHE A 118 47.58 37.47 12.77
N LYS A 119 48.32 36.60 12.05
CA LYS A 119 49.71 36.87 11.64
C LYS A 119 49.77 37.71 10.38
N THR A 120 49.00 37.33 9.35
CA THR A 120 49.04 37.99 8.03
C THR A 120 48.05 39.15 7.89
N ARG A 121 47.12 39.32 8.85
CA ARG A 121 46.06 40.34 8.84
C ARG A 121 45.07 40.23 7.67
N GLN A 122 44.99 39.04 7.09
CA GLN A 122 44.17 38.75 5.92
C GLN A 122 42.86 38.04 6.30
N VAL A 123 41.76 38.39 5.64
CA VAL A 123 40.48 37.67 5.71
C VAL A 123 40.62 36.32 5.01
N VAL A 124 40.61 35.23 5.77
CA VAL A 124 40.82 33.85 5.29
C VAL A 124 39.55 32.99 5.34
N GLY A 125 38.47 33.45 5.97
CA GLY A 125 37.20 32.71 6.01
C GLY A 125 35.98 33.61 5.98
N LEU A 126 34.94 33.13 5.30
CA LEU A 126 33.62 33.75 5.22
C LEU A 126 32.54 32.69 5.49
N ASP A 127 31.78 32.85 6.58
CA ASP A 127 30.78 31.89 7.08
C ASP A 127 29.41 32.56 7.31
N LEU A 128 28.64 32.58 6.22
CA LEU A 128 27.34 33.23 6.09
C LEU A 128 26.21 32.20 5.94
N VAL A 129 26.37 31.02 6.55
CA VAL A 129 25.25 30.05 6.66
C VAL A 129 24.01 30.71 7.24
N ASN A 130 22.84 30.40 6.66
CA ASN A 130 21.51 30.77 7.17
C ASN A 130 21.36 32.27 7.49
N SER A 131 22.04 33.12 6.71
CA SER A 131 22.22 34.56 6.98
C SER A 131 21.20 35.45 6.27
N TRP A 132 20.07 34.87 5.85
CA TRP A 132 18.92 35.55 5.23
C TRP A 132 19.27 36.29 3.92
N LEU A 133 20.36 35.91 3.24
CA LEU A 133 20.80 36.58 2.03
C LEU A 133 19.82 36.25 0.89
N GLN A 134 19.34 37.30 0.22
CA GLN A 134 18.42 37.19 -0.91
C GLN A 134 18.90 38.05 -2.09
N GLY A 135 19.00 37.43 -3.25
CA GLY A 135 19.41 38.07 -4.51
C GLY A 135 20.46 37.24 -5.26
N PRO A 136 20.62 37.42 -6.58
CA PRO A 136 21.57 36.66 -7.38
C PRO A 136 23.03 36.96 -6.98
N LEU A 137 23.89 35.94 -7.00
CA LEU A 137 25.34 36.14 -6.88
C LEU A 137 25.94 36.36 -8.28
N HIS A 138 26.49 37.54 -8.54
CA HIS A 138 27.03 37.90 -9.85
C HIS A 138 28.52 37.57 -10.01
N SER A 139 28.97 37.26 -11.24
CA SER A 139 30.39 37.02 -11.57
C SER A 139 31.33 38.20 -11.27
N ASN A 140 30.84 39.43 -11.33
CA ASN A 140 31.60 40.62 -10.94
C ASN A 140 31.53 40.94 -9.43
N SER A 141 31.00 40.02 -8.62
CA SER A 141 30.90 40.18 -7.17
C SER A 141 32.24 40.52 -6.54
N SER A 142 32.20 41.45 -5.59
CA SER A 142 33.35 41.88 -4.80
C SER A 142 33.97 40.75 -3.95
N LEU A 143 33.24 39.65 -3.73
CA LEU A 143 33.74 38.41 -3.11
C LEU A 143 35.01 37.88 -3.80
N PHE A 144 35.06 37.90 -5.14
CA PHE A 144 36.16 37.30 -5.92
C PHE A 144 37.46 38.12 -5.87
N GLN A 145 37.45 39.32 -5.28
CA GLN A 145 38.64 40.08 -4.96
C GLN A 145 39.42 39.48 -3.77
N LEU A 146 38.76 38.69 -2.91
CA LEU A 146 39.32 38.10 -1.69
C LEU A 146 40.10 36.80 -1.96
N ARG A 147 41.07 36.83 -2.88
CA ARG A 147 41.83 35.66 -3.37
C ARG A 147 42.60 34.85 -2.31
N GLN A 148 42.71 35.38 -1.09
CA GLN A 148 43.34 34.73 0.05
C GLN A 148 42.40 33.84 0.89
N LEU A 149 41.10 33.78 0.56
CA LEU A 149 40.11 32.94 1.26
C LEU A 149 40.46 31.44 1.20
N LYS A 150 40.24 30.78 2.34
CA LYS A 150 40.39 29.34 2.56
C LYS A 150 39.04 28.65 2.84
N LYS A 151 38.09 29.35 3.45
CA LYS A 151 36.74 28.85 3.74
C LYS A 151 35.69 29.81 3.19
N ILE A 152 34.75 29.28 2.41
CA ILE A 152 33.50 29.97 2.05
C ILE A 152 32.34 29.04 2.41
N ASN A 153 31.39 29.56 3.18
CA ASN A 153 30.12 28.90 3.49
C ASN A 153 28.98 29.90 3.26
N LEU A 154 28.19 29.69 2.21
CA LEU A 154 27.01 30.48 1.83
C LEU A 154 25.72 29.65 1.93
N SER A 155 25.74 28.52 2.65
CA SER A 155 24.62 27.57 2.69
C SER A 155 23.33 28.10 3.34
N PHE A 156 22.19 27.50 2.98
CA PHE A 156 20.85 27.86 3.49
C PHE A 156 20.46 29.35 3.32
N ASN A 157 20.86 29.96 2.20
CA ASN A 157 20.40 31.30 1.78
C ASN A 157 19.44 31.21 0.56
N ASN A 158 19.17 32.31 -0.13
CA ASN A 158 18.34 32.31 -1.35
C ASN A 158 18.97 33.16 -2.45
N PHE A 159 19.81 32.54 -3.29
CA PHE A 159 20.40 33.18 -4.46
C PHE A 159 19.47 33.23 -5.69
N ASN A 160 18.16 33.04 -5.50
CA ASN A 160 17.10 33.29 -6.48
C ASN A 160 17.31 32.61 -7.84
N PHE A 161 17.70 31.32 -7.82
CA PHE A 161 17.98 30.50 -9.00
C PHE A 161 19.02 31.14 -9.94
N SER A 162 20.01 31.84 -9.38
CA SER A 162 21.17 32.28 -10.15
C SER A 162 22.10 31.11 -10.47
N LEU A 163 22.94 31.29 -11.50
CA LEU A 163 24.04 30.38 -11.79
C LEU A 163 25.13 30.50 -10.72
N ILE A 164 25.90 29.44 -10.50
CA ILE A 164 27.14 29.52 -9.73
C ILE A 164 28.20 30.23 -10.60
N PRO A 165 28.84 31.33 -10.16
CA PRO A 165 29.88 31.99 -10.94
C PRO A 165 31.15 31.15 -11.12
N SER A 166 31.74 31.14 -12.31
CA SER A 166 33.00 30.42 -12.58
C SER A 166 34.20 31.02 -11.84
N GLU A 167 34.09 32.27 -11.40
CA GLU A 167 35.10 32.99 -10.63
C GLU A 167 35.45 32.32 -9.29
N PHE A 168 34.60 31.42 -8.76
CA PHE A 168 34.96 30.56 -7.63
C PHE A 168 36.25 29.74 -7.89
N GLY A 169 36.47 29.29 -9.14
CA GLY A 169 37.69 28.58 -9.53
C GLY A 169 38.98 29.42 -9.47
N GLN A 170 38.87 30.75 -9.37
CA GLN A 170 40.03 31.64 -9.20
C GLN A 170 40.56 31.67 -7.76
N LEU A 171 39.78 31.17 -6.80
CA LEU A 171 40.10 31.18 -5.36
C LEU A 171 40.93 29.96 -4.97
N SER A 172 42.09 29.78 -5.60
CA SER A 172 42.95 28.57 -5.50
C SER A 172 43.49 28.23 -4.11
N ARG A 173 43.26 29.07 -3.10
CA ARG A 173 43.57 28.84 -1.68
C ARG A 173 42.42 28.21 -0.89
N LEU A 174 41.25 27.99 -1.51
CA LEU A 174 40.11 27.34 -0.86
C LEU A 174 40.44 25.90 -0.43
N ILE A 175 40.00 25.60 0.79
CA ILE A 175 40.04 24.30 1.47
C ILE A 175 38.60 23.81 1.70
N ASN A 176 37.67 24.72 1.99
CA ASN A 176 36.26 24.41 2.20
C ASN A 176 35.38 25.35 1.35
N LEU A 177 34.56 24.78 0.47
CA LEU A 177 33.52 25.48 -0.28
C LEU A 177 32.17 24.83 -0.01
N ASN A 178 31.25 25.57 0.62
CA ASN A 178 29.88 25.14 0.84
C ASN A 178 28.88 26.18 0.29
N LEU A 179 28.12 25.76 -0.73
CA LEU A 179 27.06 26.55 -1.39
C LEU A 179 25.67 25.90 -1.23
N SER A 180 25.54 24.92 -0.33
CA SER A 180 24.39 24.01 -0.31
C SER A 180 23.09 24.63 0.16
N PHE A 181 21.98 24.11 -0.38
CA PHE A 181 20.61 24.52 -0.04
C PHE A 181 20.34 26.03 -0.20
N SER A 182 21.05 26.69 -1.12
CA SER A 182 20.97 28.14 -1.32
C SER A 182 20.28 28.59 -2.62
N MET A 183 19.50 27.72 -3.26
CA MET A 183 18.74 28.01 -4.48
C MET A 183 19.60 28.54 -5.65
N PHE A 184 20.74 27.90 -5.92
CA PHE A 184 21.41 28.00 -7.21
C PHE A 184 20.76 27.05 -8.23
N SER A 185 20.91 27.32 -9.54
CA SER A 185 20.49 26.41 -10.61
C SER A 185 21.44 26.47 -11.82
N GLY A 186 21.13 25.69 -12.86
CA GLY A 186 21.93 25.60 -14.07
C GLY A 186 23.20 24.78 -13.89
N HIS A 187 24.17 24.97 -14.78
CA HIS A 187 25.39 24.16 -14.83
C HIS A 187 26.42 24.59 -13.77
N ILE A 188 27.04 23.62 -13.09
CA ILE A 188 28.23 23.84 -12.26
C ILE A 188 29.40 24.20 -13.17
N PRO A 189 30.12 25.31 -12.92
CA PRO A 189 31.31 25.67 -13.66
C PRO A 189 32.42 24.62 -13.57
N SER A 190 33.00 24.26 -14.72
CA SER A 190 34.16 23.37 -14.83
C SER A 190 35.37 23.86 -14.00
N GLU A 191 35.48 25.17 -13.81
CA GLU A 191 36.54 25.87 -13.09
C GLU A 191 36.62 25.49 -11.62
N ILE A 192 35.53 24.98 -11.02
CA ILE A 192 35.55 24.40 -9.68
C ILE A 192 36.49 23.19 -9.62
N SER A 193 36.62 22.42 -10.70
CA SER A 193 37.53 21.26 -10.79
C SER A 193 39.03 21.62 -10.74
N PHE A 194 39.39 22.91 -10.74
CA PHE A 194 40.77 23.41 -10.61
C PHE A 194 41.16 23.74 -9.17
N LEU A 195 40.23 23.63 -8.21
CA LEU A 195 40.46 23.93 -6.79
C LEU A 195 41.12 22.74 -6.06
N ASN A 196 42.32 22.35 -6.51
CA ASN A 196 43.02 21.12 -6.08
C ASN A 196 43.40 21.07 -4.57
N ASN A 197 43.25 22.19 -3.85
CA ASN A 197 43.48 22.30 -2.40
C ASN A 197 42.23 22.02 -1.55
N LEU A 198 41.07 21.73 -2.17
CA LEU A 198 39.83 21.45 -1.44
C LEU A 198 39.92 20.15 -0.63
N ASP A 199 39.56 20.27 0.64
CA ASP A 199 39.25 19.19 1.58
C ASP A 199 37.73 18.92 1.62
N SER A 200 36.90 19.96 1.44
CA SER A 200 35.44 19.86 1.50
C SER A 200 34.75 20.64 0.39
N LEU A 201 33.92 19.93 -0.39
CA LEU A 201 33.04 20.49 -1.40
C LEU A 201 31.60 20.05 -1.12
N ASP A 202 30.72 21.02 -0.85
CA ASP A 202 29.28 20.80 -0.69
C ASP A 202 28.49 21.74 -1.61
N LEU A 203 27.88 21.15 -2.65
CA LEU A 203 27.02 21.80 -3.64
C LEU A 203 25.59 21.25 -3.58
N SER A 204 25.22 20.57 -2.49
CA SER A 204 23.91 19.91 -2.35
C SER A 204 22.75 20.89 -2.56
N SER A 205 21.73 20.50 -3.33
CA SER A 205 20.60 21.36 -3.69
C SER A 205 19.26 20.87 -3.11
N PHE A 206 18.22 21.67 -3.32
CA PHE A 206 16.84 21.20 -3.21
C PHE A 206 16.42 20.49 -4.50
N LYS A 207 15.47 19.56 -4.41
CA LYS A 207 14.87 18.97 -5.61
C LYS A 207 14.11 20.04 -6.40
N GLY A 208 14.52 20.29 -7.64
CA GLY A 208 13.80 21.15 -8.58
C GLY A 208 12.43 20.58 -8.97
N TYR A 209 11.53 21.45 -9.42
CA TYR A 209 10.23 21.05 -9.97
C TYR A 209 10.29 20.81 -11.49
N ASP A 210 11.29 21.39 -12.15
CA ASP A 210 11.55 21.34 -13.60
C ASP A 210 13.07 21.38 -13.88
N GLU A 211 13.47 21.22 -15.14
CA GLU A 211 14.88 21.23 -15.55
C GLU A 211 15.59 22.59 -15.31
N THR A 212 14.84 23.70 -15.29
CA THR A 212 15.39 25.06 -15.17
C THR A 212 15.75 25.43 -13.73
N THR A 213 15.11 24.76 -12.77
CA THR A 213 15.34 24.91 -11.32
C THR A 213 16.34 23.89 -10.77
N LEU A 214 16.81 22.95 -11.59
CA LEU A 214 17.83 21.97 -11.22
C LEU A 214 19.26 22.50 -11.39
N LEU A 215 20.18 21.85 -10.67
CA LEU A 215 21.59 22.18 -10.59
C LEU A 215 22.37 20.99 -11.18
N HIS A 216 23.08 21.23 -12.29
CA HIS A 216 23.56 20.19 -13.21
C HIS A 216 25.10 20.08 -13.19
N LEU A 217 25.63 18.86 -13.07
CA LEU A 217 27.06 18.56 -13.17
C LEU A 217 27.32 17.61 -14.34
N ARG A 218 28.01 18.08 -15.38
CA ARG A 218 28.34 17.21 -16.53
C ARG A 218 29.25 16.06 -16.06
N LYS A 219 29.04 14.86 -16.60
CA LYS A 219 29.85 13.66 -16.31
C LYS A 219 31.37 13.92 -16.34
N ILE A 220 31.86 14.71 -17.30
CA ILE A 220 33.28 15.02 -17.42
C ILE A 220 33.80 15.88 -16.25
N ASP A 221 33.02 16.84 -15.76
CA ASP A 221 33.41 17.68 -14.63
C ASP A 221 33.35 16.90 -13.31
N PHE A 222 32.39 15.97 -13.17
CA PHE A 222 32.35 15.03 -12.04
C PHE A 222 33.60 14.13 -11.99
N ILE A 223 34.05 13.62 -13.14
CA ILE A 223 35.30 12.86 -13.26
C ILE A 223 36.51 13.76 -12.90
N ASN A 224 36.57 14.99 -13.43
CA ASN A 224 37.66 15.93 -13.16
C ASN A 224 37.76 16.29 -11.67
N ILE A 225 36.63 16.52 -10.99
CA ILE A 225 36.60 16.76 -9.52
C ILE A 225 37.23 15.57 -8.77
N ILE A 226 36.83 14.34 -9.11
CA ILE A 226 37.34 13.11 -8.47
C ILE A 226 38.83 12.88 -8.77
N GLN A 227 39.30 13.20 -9.97
CA GLN A 227 40.69 12.97 -10.36
C GLN A 227 41.66 14.06 -9.88
N ASN A 228 41.23 15.33 -9.85
CA ASN A 228 42.09 16.46 -9.50
C ASN A 228 42.14 16.73 -7.98
N MET A 229 41.05 16.48 -7.25
CA MET A 229 40.94 16.77 -5.81
C MET A 229 41.26 15.53 -4.95
N THR A 230 42.44 14.96 -5.09
CA THR A 230 42.83 13.73 -4.37
C THR A 230 42.86 13.86 -2.84
N ASN A 231 42.94 15.10 -2.32
CA ASN A 231 42.89 15.41 -0.89
C ASN A 231 41.46 15.52 -0.31
N LEU A 232 40.42 15.42 -1.14
CA LEU A 232 39.04 15.70 -0.73
C LEU A 232 38.53 14.69 0.31
N SER A 233 38.19 15.17 1.50
CA SER A 233 37.60 14.37 2.59
C SER A 233 36.07 14.43 2.62
N HIS A 234 35.44 15.47 2.08
CA HIS A 234 33.99 15.61 2.01
C HIS A 234 33.52 15.98 0.59
N LEU A 235 32.73 15.10 -0.04
CA LEU A 235 32.10 15.32 -1.34
C LEU A 235 30.58 15.18 -1.23
N HIS A 236 29.88 16.30 -1.16
CA HIS A 236 28.42 16.36 -0.99
C HIS A 236 27.77 17.05 -2.19
N LEU A 237 26.98 16.30 -2.95
CA LEU A 237 26.31 16.73 -4.20
C LEU A 237 24.82 16.34 -4.19
N HIS A 238 24.17 16.25 -3.03
CA HIS A 238 22.81 15.72 -2.93
C HIS A 238 21.79 16.54 -3.76
N GLN A 239 20.92 15.91 -4.54
CA GLN A 239 20.03 16.54 -5.55
C GLN A 239 20.73 17.38 -6.65
N VAL A 240 22.06 17.25 -6.84
CA VAL A 240 22.72 17.74 -8.06
C VAL A 240 22.51 16.69 -9.15
N ASP A 241 21.95 17.08 -10.29
CA ASP A 241 21.76 16.15 -11.41
C ASP A 241 23.11 15.89 -12.10
N ILE A 242 23.54 14.64 -12.07
CA ILE A 242 24.75 14.15 -12.74
C ILE A 242 24.37 13.19 -13.88
N SER A 243 23.27 12.44 -13.70
CA SER A 243 22.71 11.47 -14.65
C SER A 243 23.76 10.58 -15.31
N SER A 244 24.74 10.10 -14.53
CA SER A 244 25.87 9.30 -15.01
C SER A 244 26.16 8.07 -14.14
N SER A 245 27.02 7.18 -14.64
CA SER A 245 27.70 6.22 -13.79
C SER A 245 28.70 6.90 -12.86
N ILE A 246 28.98 6.29 -11.71
CA ILE A 246 30.07 6.68 -10.81
C ILE A 246 31.39 6.16 -11.40
N PRO A 247 32.47 6.97 -11.48
CA PRO A 247 33.75 6.51 -12.03
C PRO A 247 34.53 5.69 -11.01
N GLU A 248 35.21 4.65 -11.47
CA GLU A 248 36.07 3.77 -10.65
C GLU A 248 37.21 4.54 -9.95
N SER A 249 37.66 5.66 -10.53
CA SER A 249 38.68 6.54 -9.92
C SER A 249 38.25 7.15 -8.59
N LEU A 250 36.98 7.03 -8.17
CA LEU A 250 36.52 7.37 -6.82
C LEU A 250 37.24 6.55 -5.74
N GLU A 251 37.68 5.33 -6.05
CA GLU A 251 38.45 4.47 -5.16
C GLU A 251 39.84 5.04 -4.81
N ASN A 252 40.34 6.04 -5.55
CA ASN A 252 41.63 6.69 -5.28
C ASN A 252 41.55 7.79 -4.19
N LEU A 253 40.35 8.20 -3.76
CA LEU A 253 40.16 9.25 -2.75
C LEU A 253 40.38 8.71 -1.33
N THR A 254 41.61 8.35 -0.97
CA THR A 254 41.96 7.76 0.34
C THR A 254 41.70 8.69 1.54
N SER A 255 41.64 10.01 1.31
CA SER A 255 41.24 11.02 2.31
C SER A 255 39.74 11.07 2.59
N LEU A 256 38.91 10.41 1.77
CA LEU A 256 37.45 10.51 1.82
C LEU A 256 36.87 10.01 3.16
N SER A 257 36.21 10.92 3.87
CA SER A 257 35.51 10.69 5.13
C SER A 257 33.98 10.67 4.94
N SER A 258 33.45 11.54 4.05
CA SER A 258 32.01 11.60 3.78
C SER A 258 31.68 11.80 2.31
N LEU A 259 30.92 10.84 1.77
CA LEU A 259 30.36 10.85 0.43
C LEU A 259 28.83 10.97 0.50
N ARG A 260 28.25 11.98 -0.16
CA ARG A 260 26.79 12.19 -0.22
C ARG A 260 26.37 12.51 -1.66
N LEU A 261 25.92 11.49 -2.39
CA LEU A 261 25.53 11.56 -3.81
C LEU A 261 24.06 11.13 -4.01
N GLY A 262 23.20 11.38 -3.03
CA GLY A 262 21.80 10.97 -3.13
C GLY A 262 20.97 11.83 -4.10
N GLY A 263 20.12 11.21 -4.90
CA GLY A 263 19.20 11.90 -5.82
C GLY A 263 19.88 12.57 -7.01
N CYS A 264 20.95 11.98 -7.50
CA CYS A 264 21.84 12.56 -8.52
C CYS A 264 21.65 11.97 -9.93
N GLY A 265 20.60 11.16 -10.15
CA GLY A 265 20.39 10.44 -11.42
C GLY A 265 21.38 9.29 -11.66
N LEU A 266 22.11 8.86 -10.61
CA LEU A 266 23.20 7.90 -10.78
C LEU A 266 22.69 6.51 -11.15
N HIS A 267 23.47 5.83 -12.00
CA HIS A 267 23.16 4.51 -12.54
C HIS A 267 24.41 3.61 -12.65
N GLY A 268 24.22 2.34 -12.99
CA GLY A 268 25.32 1.37 -13.09
C GLY A 268 25.68 0.75 -11.73
N LYS A 269 26.93 0.32 -11.54
CA LYS A 269 27.39 -0.33 -10.30
C LYS A 269 28.18 0.66 -9.43
N PHE A 270 27.95 0.64 -8.12
CA PHE A 270 28.77 1.36 -7.15
C PHE A 270 30.14 0.66 -6.95
N PRO A 271 31.28 1.38 -6.96
CA PRO A 271 32.60 0.77 -6.76
C PRO A 271 32.78 0.25 -5.32
N GLU A 272 33.05 -1.04 -5.17
CA GLU A 272 33.03 -1.72 -3.87
C GLU A 272 34.21 -1.34 -2.96
N ASN A 273 35.38 -0.96 -3.51
CA ASN A 273 36.53 -0.63 -2.65
C ASN A 273 36.33 0.69 -1.89
N VAL A 274 35.36 1.52 -2.29
CA VAL A 274 34.96 2.73 -1.54
C VAL A 274 34.51 2.38 -0.12
N PHE A 275 33.98 1.17 0.12
CA PHE A 275 33.58 0.72 1.46
C PHE A 275 34.74 0.43 2.42
N VAL A 276 35.94 0.18 1.90
CA VAL A 276 37.14 -0.18 2.68
C VAL A 276 38.19 0.94 2.74
N LEU A 277 37.86 2.14 2.25
CA LEU A 277 38.72 3.31 2.36
C LEU A 277 39.01 3.63 3.85
N PRO A 278 40.25 4.01 4.20
CA PRO A 278 40.71 4.04 5.59
C PRO A 278 39.95 5.04 6.46
N ASN A 279 39.51 6.16 5.87
CA ASN A 279 38.89 7.27 6.58
C ASN A 279 37.36 7.32 6.46
N VAL A 280 36.73 6.47 5.65
CA VAL A 280 35.32 6.65 5.25
C VAL A 280 34.36 6.37 6.41
N GLN A 281 33.51 7.35 6.74
CA GLN A 281 32.54 7.29 7.84
C GLN A 281 31.10 7.35 7.35
N VAL A 282 30.83 8.05 6.26
CA VAL A 282 29.48 8.29 5.74
C VAL A 282 29.42 8.04 4.25
N ILE A 283 28.56 7.11 3.83
CA ILE A 283 28.21 6.88 2.43
C ILE A 283 26.68 6.99 2.29
N SER A 284 26.21 7.99 1.56
CA SER A 284 24.79 8.24 1.29
C SER A 284 24.52 8.35 -0.20
N LEU A 285 23.78 7.39 -0.74
CA LEU A 285 23.48 7.20 -2.17
C LEU A 285 21.98 7.13 -2.45
N ALA A 286 21.14 7.42 -1.45
CA ALA A 286 19.68 7.31 -1.54
C ALA A 286 19.06 8.03 -2.75
N CYS A 287 17.88 7.62 -3.18
CA CYS A 287 17.13 8.15 -4.34
C CYS A 287 17.73 7.87 -5.74
N ASN A 288 18.82 7.09 -5.86
CA ASN A 288 19.37 6.71 -7.17
C ASN A 288 18.82 5.34 -7.61
N HIS A 289 17.60 5.35 -8.13
CA HIS A 289 16.82 4.14 -8.45
C HIS A 289 17.46 3.21 -9.50
N LEU A 290 18.41 3.68 -10.32
CA LEU A 290 19.17 2.87 -11.29
C LEU A 290 20.58 2.48 -10.79
N LEU A 291 21.00 2.96 -9.62
CA LEU A 291 22.29 2.63 -9.03
C LEU A 291 22.20 1.28 -8.32
N SER A 292 23.03 0.34 -8.74
CA SER A 292 23.11 -1.02 -8.24
C SER A 292 24.41 -1.25 -7.48
N GLY A 293 24.44 -2.33 -6.69
CA GLY A 293 25.57 -2.70 -5.86
C GLY A 293 25.15 -3.74 -4.83
N SER A 294 26.09 -4.15 -4.00
CA SER A 294 25.87 -5.06 -2.87
C SER A 294 26.58 -4.53 -1.63
N LEU A 295 26.20 -5.03 -0.45
CA LEU A 295 26.96 -4.75 0.77
C LEU A 295 28.31 -5.48 0.72
N PRO A 296 29.40 -4.86 1.20
CA PRO A 296 30.75 -5.42 1.11
C PRO A 296 30.93 -6.64 2.03
N GLN A 297 31.64 -7.66 1.54
CA GLN A 297 32.11 -8.76 2.37
C GLN A 297 33.49 -8.39 2.97
N LEU A 298 33.47 -7.89 4.20
CA LEU A 298 34.65 -7.40 4.91
C LEU A 298 35.51 -8.56 5.44
N ILE A 299 36.82 -8.51 5.18
CA ILE A 299 37.78 -9.50 5.69
C ILE A 299 38.15 -9.19 7.16
N GLU A 300 38.23 -7.91 7.53
CA GLU A 300 38.64 -7.45 8.86
C GLU A 300 37.63 -6.46 9.49
N PRO A 301 37.62 -6.30 10.84
CA PRO A 301 36.81 -5.30 11.54
C PRO A 301 37.13 -3.85 11.13
N SER A 302 36.14 -3.14 10.58
CA SER A 302 36.24 -1.70 10.31
C SER A 302 35.52 -0.87 11.38
N ASN A 303 36.24 0.11 11.92
CA ASN A 303 35.77 1.03 12.95
C ASN A 303 35.56 2.47 12.43
N SER A 304 35.68 2.72 11.12
CA SER A 304 35.48 4.04 10.50
C SER A 304 34.02 4.29 10.12
N LEU A 305 33.39 3.35 9.42
CA LEU A 305 32.02 3.48 8.90
C LEU A 305 30.98 3.68 10.01
N ARG A 306 30.20 4.75 9.87
CA ARG A 306 29.10 5.16 10.76
C ARG A 306 27.75 5.09 10.07
N TRP A 307 27.64 5.60 8.85
CA TRP A 307 26.37 5.70 8.13
C TRP A 307 26.45 5.04 6.74
N LEU A 308 25.53 4.11 6.48
CA LEU A 308 25.28 3.52 5.16
C LEU A 308 23.80 3.77 4.81
N VAL A 309 23.56 4.52 3.73
CA VAL A 309 22.23 5.08 3.42
C VAL A 309 21.94 4.96 1.93
N PHE A 310 21.27 3.89 1.53
CA PHE A 310 20.98 3.53 0.13
C PHE A 310 19.47 3.49 -0.17
N ASP A 311 18.64 4.11 0.67
CA ASP A 311 17.19 4.19 0.51
C ASP A 311 16.78 4.51 -0.94
N ASN A 312 15.91 3.70 -1.56
CA ASN A 312 15.42 3.85 -2.92
C ASN A 312 16.53 3.77 -4.00
N THR A 313 17.30 2.68 -3.96
CA THR A 313 18.32 2.30 -4.95
C THR A 313 18.19 0.83 -5.35
N ASN A 314 18.79 0.45 -6.48
CA ASN A 314 18.77 -0.91 -7.01
C ASN A 314 19.81 -1.83 -6.33
N PHE A 315 20.32 -1.48 -5.14
CA PHE A 315 21.21 -2.33 -4.35
C PHE A 315 20.53 -3.65 -4.00
N SER A 316 21.28 -4.75 -4.04
CA SER A 316 20.73 -6.11 -4.01
C SER A 316 21.69 -7.13 -3.40
N GLY A 317 21.25 -8.40 -3.38
CA GLY A 317 22.03 -9.54 -2.89
C GLY A 317 21.71 -9.90 -1.45
N LYS A 318 22.48 -10.83 -0.89
CA LYS A 318 22.33 -11.26 0.50
C LYS A 318 23.07 -10.31 1.44
N PHE A 319 22.56 -10.17 2.66
CA PHE A 319 23.33 -9.55 3.73
C PHE A 319 24.57 -10.43 4.06
N PRO A 320 25.78 -9.86 4.09
CA PRO A 320 26.97 -10.61 4.47
C PRO A 320 27.00 -10.80 6.00
N GLU A 321 27.36 -11.99 6.49
CA GLU A 321 27.60 -12.23 7.93
C GLU A 321 28.69 -11.29 8.49
N THR A 322 29.59 -10.80 7.64
CA THR A 322 30.62 -9.82 8.03
C THR A 322 30.06 -8.40 8.25
N ILE A 323 28.75 -8.15 8.07
CA ILE A 323 28.15 -6.84 8.43
C ILE A 323 28.41 -6.50 9.89
N GLY A 324 28.38 -7.50 10.79
CA GLY A 324 28.65 -7.36 12.22
C GLY A 324 30.09 -6.95 12.57
N TYR A 325 30.97 -6.77 11.58
CA TYR A 325 32.31 -6.22 11.74
C TYR A 325 32.33 -4.68 11.81
N LEU A 326 31.27 -3.99 11.35
CA LEU A 326 31.16 -2.53 11.35
C LEU A 326 30.78 -1.96 12.73
N LYS A 327 31.68 -2.02 13.71
CA LYS A 327 31.35 -1.69 15.11
C LYS A 327 30.90 -0.26 15.35
N SER A 328 31.40 0.68 14.53
CA SER A 328 31.04 2.10 14.60
C SER A 328 29.74 2.46 13.88
N LEU A 329 29.08 1.48 13.23
CA LEU A 329 27.88 1.74 12.43
C LEU A 329 26.72 2.17 13.32
N ASN A 330 26.25 3.39 13.08
CA ASN A 330 25.24 4.09 13.86
C ASN A 330 23.90 4.21 13.09
N ARG A 331 23.94 4.27 11.75
CA ARG A 331 22.77 4.35 10.88
C ARG A 331 22.91 3.40 9.69
N LEU A 332 21.98 2.47 9.56
CA LEU A 332 21.81 1.62 8.39
C LEU A 332 20.40 1.84 7.83
N ALA A 333 20.31 2.37 6.60
CA ALA A 333 19.05 2.69 5.95
C ALA A 333 19.07 2.22 4.49
N LEU A 334 18.22 1.22 4.22
CA LEU A 334 18.15 0.45 2.98
C LEU A 334 16.67 0.30 2.54
N TRP A 335 15.85 1.33 2.79
CA TRP A 335 14.42 1.34 2.44
C TRP A 335 14.22 1.19 0.93
N ASN A 336 13.33 0.31 0.48
CA ASN A 336 13.02 0.10 -0.94
C ASN A 336 14.27 -0.22 -1.79
N CYS A 337 14.90 -1.35 -1.45
CA CYS A 337 16.02 -1.97 -2.16
C CYS A 337 15.66 -3.43 -2.53
N ASN A 338 16.60 -4.17 -3.13
CA ASN A 338 16.39 -5.54 -3.58
C ASN A 338 17.20 -6.56 -2.76
N PHE A 339 17.38 -6.35 -1.45
CA PHE A 339 18.09 -7.32 -0.61
C PHE A 339 17.25 -8.59 -0.38
N VAL A 340 17.91 -9.74 -0.34
CA VAL A 340 17.29 -11.07 -0.29
C VAL A 340 17.91 -11.98 0.77
N GLY A 341 17.20 -13.04 1.16
CA GLY A 341 17.68 -14.03 2.14
C GLY A 341 17.49 -13.59 3.59
N PRO A 342 18.12 -14.28 4.56
CA PRO A 342 17.94 -13.97 5.98
C PRO A 342 18.72 -12.71 6.39
N ILE A 343 18.21 -11.99 7.38
CA ILE A 343 18.99 -10.99 8.12
C ILE A 343 19.98 -11.77 9.02
N PRO A 344 21.31 -11.58 8.88
CA PRO A 344 22.30 -12.38 9.57
C PRO A 344 22.29 -12.14 11.08
N SER A 345 22.58 -13.17 11.86
CA SER A 345 22.62 -13.07 13.32
C SER A 345 23.68 -12.06 13.81
N SER A 346 24.73 -11.86 13.01
CA SER A 346 25.80 -10.89 13.28
C SER A 346 25.34 -9.43 13.30
N ILE A 347 24.14 -9.09 12.79
CA ILE A 347 23.60 -7.73 12.87
C ILE A 347 23.46 -7.26 14.33
N GLY A 348 23.23 -8.19 15.27
CA GLY A 348 23.19 -7.91 16.71
C GLY A 348 24.54 -7.48 17.31
N ASN A 349 25.64 -7.57 16.55
CA ASN A 349 26.98 -7.18 16.98
C ASN A 349 27.32 -5.70 16.67
N LEU A 350 26.36 -4.92 16.13
CA LEU A 350 26.47 -3.50 15.78
C LEU A 350 26.16 -2.59 16.98
N SER A 351 26.99 -2.61 18.02
CA SER A 351 26.70 -1.97 19.32
C SER A 351 26.47 -0.45 19.31
N GLU A 352 26.87 0.25 18.24
CA GLU A 352 26.65 1.69 18.07
C GLU A 352 25.36 2.06 17.29
N LEU A 353 24.63 1.06 16.80
CA LEU A 353 23.47 1.27 15.92
C LEU A 353 22.31 1.95 16.67
N THR A 354 21.88 3.10 16.17
CA THR A 354 20.71 3.84 16.66
C THR A 354 19.51 3.77 15.71
N PHE A 355 19.75 3.58 14.41
CA PHE A 355 18.70 3.59 13.39
C PHE A 355 18.91 2.42 12.41
N LEU A 356 17.89 1.55 12.31
CA LEU A 356 17.86 0.42 11.38
C LEU A 356 16.55 0.45 10.58
N GLU A 357 16.69 0.60 9.26
CA GLU A 357 15.59 0.70 8.30
C GLU A 357 15.87 -0.24 7.12
N LEU A 358 15.09 -1.32 6.98
CA LEU A 358 15.21 -2.31 5.91
C LEU A 358 13.88 -2.58 5.18
N SER A 359 12.87 -1.72 5.34
CA SER A 359 11.53 -1.90 4.78
C SER A 359 11.55 -1.97 3.24
N LEU A 360 10.57 -2.65 2.64
CA LEU A 360 10.49 -2.91 1.20
C LEU A 360 11.78 -3.58 0.67
N ASN A 361 12.07 -4.76 1.21
CA ASN A 361 13.10 -5.70 0.75
C ASN A 361 12.52 -7.13 0.76
N HIS A 362 13.23 -8.10 0.21
CA HIS A 362 12.73 -9.45 -0.07
C HIS A 362 13.32 -10.52 0.85
N PHE A 363 13.15 -10.38 2.17
CA PHE A 363 13.61 -11.34 3.19
C PHE A 363 12.65 -12.54 3.37
N LYS A 364 12.07 -13.00 2.24
CA LYS A 364 10.89 -13.86 2.17
C LYS A 364 11.00 -15.14 3.01
N GLY A 365 10.07 -15.30 3.95
CA GLY A 365 9.92 -16.52 4.75
C GLY A 365 11.00 -16.75 5.80
N HIS A 366 11.83 -15.73 6.08
CA HIS A 366 12.81 -15.78 7.16
C HIS A 366 12.27 -15.13 8.44
N GLU A 367 12.70 -15.67 9.58
CA GLU A 367 12.39 -15.12 10.90
C GLU A 367 13.30 -13.95 11.26
N LEU A 368 12.83 -13.09 12.17
CA LEU A 368 13.60 -11.98 12.70
C LEU A 368 14.68 -12.49 13.69
N PRO A 369 15.99 -12.24 13.49
CA PRO A 369 17.02 -12.81 14.35
C PRO A 369 16.96 -12.23 15.77
N SER A 370 16.89 -13.12 16.77
CA SER A 370 16.79 -12.75 18.20
C SER A 370 17.97 -11.89 18.70
N THR A 371 19.12 -11.95 18.05
CA THR A 371 20.31 -11.13 18.34
C THR A 371 20.08 -9.64 18.10
N LEU A 372 19.05 -9.22 17.35
CA LEU A 372 18.66 -7.81 17.25
C LEU A 372 18.37 -7.18 18.61
N GLY A 373 17.92 -7.97 19.61
CA GLY A 373 17.74 -7.53 20.99
C GLY A 373 19.02 -7.08 21.71
N ASN A 374 20.20 -7.31 21.14
CA ASN A 374 21.49 -6.87 21.69
C ASN A 374 21.79 -5.40 21.39
N LEU A 375 21.03 -4.76 20.48
CA LEU A 375 21.27 -3.39 19.99
C LEU A 375 20.81 -2.32 20.98
N ALA A 376 21.38 -2.28 22.18
CA ALA A 376 20.94 -1.45 23.31
C ALA A 376 20.92 0.08 23.06
N LYS A 377 21.49 0.57 21.94
CA LYS A 377 21.41 1.97 21.52
C LYS A 377 20.31 2.27 20.50
N LEU A 378 19.60 1.26 19.99
CA LEU A 378 18.61 1.42 18.92
C LEU A 378 17.43 2.28 19.39
N THR A 379 17.13 3.35 18.63
CA THR A 379 16.03 4.28 18.85
C THR A 379 14.93 4.16 17.79
N ALA A 380 15.26 3.66 16.59
CA ALA A 380 14.30 3.35 15.54
C ALA A 380 14.59 2.02 14.85
N LEU A 381 13.55 1.21 14.69
CA LEU A 381 13.54 -0.04 13.93
C LEU A 381 12.33 -0.06 12.98
N ALA A 382 12.59 -0.20 11.69
CA ALA A 382 11.58 -0.28 10.64
C ALA A 382 11.90 -1.42 9.67
N LEU A 383 10.96 -2.36 9.54
CA LEU A 383 11.05 -3.59 8.73
C LEU A 383 9.72 -3.85 8.02
N ASP A 384 9.09 -2.80 7.49
CA ASP A 384 7.77 -2.89 6.87
C ASP A 384 7.85 -3.54 5.49
N SER A 385 6.88 -4.39 5.13
CA SER A 385 6.84 -5.00 3.78
C SER A 385 8.12 -5.77 3.41
N CYS A 386 8.69 -6.51 4.36
CA CYS A 386 9.94 -7.26 4.20
C CYS A 386 9.75 -8.75 3.83
N GLU A 387 8.51 -9.22 3.73
CA GLU A 387 8.14 -10.64 3.54
C GLU A 387 8.62 -11.57 4.69
N LEU A 388 8.91 -11.03 5.88
CA LEU A 388 9.36 -11.78 7.07
C LEU A 388 8.24 -12.66 7.63
N SER A 389 8.60 -13.71 8.38
CA SER A 389 7.66 -14.65 9.02
C SER A 389 8.06 -14.99 10.46
N GLY A 390 7.36 -15.94 11.09
CA GLY A 390 7.62 -16.40 12.46
C GLY A 390 6.87 -15.57 13.52
N GLU A 391 7.39 -15.54 14.75
CA GLU A 391 6.88 -14.70 15.84
C GLU A 391 7.86 -13.54 16.13
N ILE A 392 7.43 -12.50 16.86
CA ILE A 392 8.34 -11.44 17.31
C ILE A 392 9.25 -11.99 18.43
N PRO A 393 10.60 -11.97 18.29
CA PRO A 393 11.51 -12.47 19.31
C PRO A 393 11.36 -11.72 20.64
N LEU A 394 11.28 -12.47 21.75
CA LEU A 394 11.15 -11.90 23.09
C LEU A 394 12.30 -10.95 23.47
N SER A 395 13.49 -11.17 22.91
CA SER A 395 14.67 -10.33 23.09
C SER A 395 14.50 -8.90 22.55
N LEU A 396 13.54 -8.65 21.66
CA LEU A 396 13.23 -7.29 21.18
C LEU A 396 12.84 -6.35 22.35
N GLY A 397 12.29 -6.90 23.44
CA GLY A 397 11.99 -6.16 24.67
C GLY A 397 13.20 -5.58 25.41
N ASN A 398 14.43 -5.97 25.04
CA ASN A 398 15.67 -5.43 25.61
C ASN A 398 16.00 -4.03 25.06
N LEU A 399 15.38 -3.61 23.95
CA LEU A 399 15.65 -2.35 23.25
C LEU A 399 15.03 -1.13 23.95
N THR A 400 15.35 -0.92 25.23
CA THR A 400 14.72 0.07 26.12
C THR A 400 14.80 1.54 25.67
N ARG A 401 15.61 1.85 24.65
CA ARG A 401 15.71 3.18 24.01
C ARG A 401 14.86 3.35 22.75
N LEU A 402 14.15 2.30 22.33
CA LEU A 402 13.37 2.30 21.09
C LEU A 402 12.18 3.24 21.20
N GLY A 403 12.21 4.32 20.42
CA GLY A 403 11.14 5.30 20.27
C GLY A 403 10.20 5.01 19.10
N TYR A 404 10.69 4.28 18.10
CA TYR A 404 9.96 3.93 16.88
C TYR A 404 10.12 2.44 16.55
N LEU A 405 9.01 1.71 16.43
CA LEU A 405 8.96 0.32 15.97
C LEU A 405 7.86 0.13 14.91
N SER A 406 8.24 -0.29 13.71
CA SER A 406 7.31 -0.66 12.64
C SER A 406 7.71 -1.99 11.99
N LEU A 407 6.78 -2.95 12.01
CA LEU A 407 6.93 -4.31 11.47
C LEU A 407 5.76 -4.65 10.52
N SER A 408 5.12 -3.63 9.94
CA SER A 408 3.84 -3.79 9.24
C SER A 408 3.98 -4.52 7.89
N ASN A 409 2.88 -5.12 7.41
CA ASN A 409 2.81 -5.78 6.11
C ASN A 409 3.82 -6.93 5.95
N ASN A 410 3.90 -7.80 6.95
CA ASN A 410 4.72 -9.02 6.95
C ASN A 410 3.84 -10.26 7.22
N GLY A 411 4.46 -11.43 7.31
CA GLY A 411 3.86 -12.70 7.72
C GLY A 411 4.09 -13.05 9.19
N PHE A 412 4.31 -12.07 10.08
CA PHE A 412 4.44 -12.38 11.52
C PHE A 412 3.13 -12.94 12.07
N SER A 413 3.25 -13.90 12.99
CA SER A 413 2.11 -14.63 13.56
C SER A 413 2.29 -14.81 15.08
N GLY A 414 1.38 -15.57 15.68
CA GLY A 414 1.40 -15.80 17.14
C GLY A 414 0.78 -14.65 17.93
N PRO A 415 0.91 -14.67 19.26
CA PRO A 415 0.46 -13.57 20.13
C PRO A 415 1.46 -12.42 20.15
N ILE A 416 0.96 -11.19 20.39
CA ILE A 416 1.83 -10.05 20.67
C ILE A 416 2.59 -10.32 21.98
N PRO A 417 3.94 -10.27 22.01
CA PRO A 417 4.72 -10.75 23.16
C PRO A 417 4.64 -9.79 24.36
N ALA A 418 3.68 -10.08 25.23
CA ALA A 418 3.29 -9.27 26.38
C ALA A 418 4.46 -8.79 27.24
N ASN A 419 5.31 -9.71 27.71
CA ASN A 419 6.37 -9.41 28.67
C ASN A 419 7.60 -8.73 28.06
N SER A 420 7.61 -8.52 26.73
CA SER A 420 8.72 -7.92 25.99
C SER A 420 8.40 -6.51 25.52
N LEU A 421 7.33 -6.31 24.75
CA LEU A 421 7.02 -4.98 24.19
C LEU A 421 6.63 -3.96 25.27
N GLY A 422 6.02 -4.41 26.38
CA GLY A 422 5.70 -3.55 27.53
C GLY A 422 6.92 -2.97 28.29
N ASN A 423 8.14 -3.41 27.96
CA ASN A 423 9.38 -2.87 28.54
C ASN A 423 9.93 -1.65 27.78
N LEU A 424 9.44 -1.39 26.57
CA LEU A 424 9.94 -0.36 25.66
C LEU A 424 9.41 1.04 26.05
N LYS A 425 9.68 1.49 27.27
CA LYS A 425 9.05 2.69 27.87
C LYS A 425 9.33 4.03 27.17
N GLN A 426 10.20 4.06 26.16
CA GLN A 426 10.44 5.24 25.32
C GLN A 426 9.63 5.23 24.00
N LEU A 427 8.89 4.16 23.73
CA LEU A 427 8.19 3.91 22.46
C LEU A 427 7.03 4.89 22.26
N GLN A 428 7.14 5.72 21.24
CA GLN A 428 6.15 6.73 20.82
C GLN A 428 5.32 6.23 19.63
N TYR A 429 5.88 5.36 18.79
CA TYR A 429 5.21 4.79 17.63
C TYR A 429 5.37 3.27 17.61
N LEU A 430 4.24 2.56 17.57
CA LEU A 430 4.19 1.11 17.43
C LEU A 430 3.21 0.73 16.32
N ASN A 431 3.72 0.13 15.25
CA ASN A 431 2.92 -0.37 14.14
C ASN A 431 3.24 -1.85 13.86
N LEU A 432 2.24 -2.70 14.04
CA LEU A 432 2.26 -4.13 13.72
C LEU A 432 1.16 -4.51 12.70
N SER A 433 0.59 -3.53 11.99
CA SER A 433 -0.55 -3.77 11.10
C SER A 433 -0.22 -4.65 9.90
N ARG A 434 -1.23 -5.24 9.26
CA ARG A 434 -1.08 -6.14 8.10
C ARG A 434 -0.15 -7.32 8.40
N ASN A 435 -0.48 -8.08 9.43
CA ASN A 435 0.23 -9.30 9.83
C ASN A 435 -0.81 -10.41 10.16
N SER A 436 -0.36 -11.54 10.71
CA SER A 436 -1.20 -12.65 11.18
C SER A 436 -1.23 -12.77 12.72
N PHE A 437 -1.07 -11.65 13.46
CA PHE A 437 -1.11 -11.69 14.93
C PHE A 437 -2.48 -12.08 15.46
N ARG A 438 -2.52 -12.86 16.54
CA ARG A 438 -3.72 -13.48 17.11
C ARG A 438 -3.77 -13.38 18.64
N GLY A 439 -4.94 -13.58 19.23
CA GLY A 439 -5.15 -13.40 20.67
C GLY A 439 -5.43 -11.94 21.06
N GLN A 440 -5.30 -11.62 22.35
CA GLN A 440 -5.65 -10.30 22.91
C GLN A 440 -4.51 -9.28 22.86
N ILE A 441 -4.86 -7.99 22.95
CA ILE A 441 -3.89 -6.91 23.19
C ILE A 441 -3.34 -7.05 24.64
N PRO A 442 -2.02 -7.17 24.85
CA PRO A 442 -1.45 -7.33 26.18
C PRO A 442 -1.63 -6.12 27.11
N SER A 443 -2.03 -6.37 28.36
CA SER A 443 -2.17 -5.35 29.41
C SER A 443 -0.86 -4.62 29.75
N SER A 444 0.29 -5.26 29.53
CA SER A 444 1.62 -4.68 29.69
C SER A 444 1.91 -3.51 28.76
N LEU A 445 1.19 -3.36 27.65
CA LEU A 445 1.29 -2.17 26.79
C LEU A 445 0.78 -0.89 27.49
N GLY A 446 0.01 -1.03 28.58
CA GLY A 446 -0.36 0.09 29.45
C GLY A 446 0.84 0.78 30.14
N ASN A 447 2.01 0.12 30.16
CA ASN A 447 3.26 0.72 30.65
C ASN A 447 3.88 1.75 29.68
N LEU A 448 3.41 1.81 28.42
CA LEU A 448 3.95 2.66 27.36
C LEU A 448 3.34 4.07 27.43
N THR A 449 3.57 4.78 28.53
CA THR A 449 2.87 6.04 28.84
C THR A 449 3.17 7.19 27.88
N VAL A 450 4.25 7.10 27.09
CA VAL A 450 4.64 8.09 26.06
C VAL A 450 4.20 7.70 24.65
N LEU A 451 3.48 6.59 24.49
CA LEU A 451 2.99 6.10 23.20
C LEU A 451 2.00 7.09 22.59
N GLN A 452 2.24 7.49 21.33
CA GLN A 452 1.44 8.46 20.57
C GLN A 452 0.62 7.80 19.47
N VAL A 453 1.19 6.78 18.82
CA VAL A 453 0.56 6.05 17.71
C VAL A 453 0.62 4.55 17.98
N LEU A 454 -0.54 3.89 17.91
CA LEU A 454 -0.69 2.45 17.93
C LEU A 454 -1.50 1.99 16.72
N ASP A 455 -0.90 1.20 15.84
CA ASP A 455 -1.59 0.57 14.70
C ASP A 455 -1.41 -0.96 14.73
N PHE A 456 -2.50 -1.68 15.00
CA PHE A 456 -2.59 -3.14 14.92
C PHE A 456 -3.61 -3.60 13.85
N SER A 457 -3.97 -2.74 12.91
CA SER A 457 -4.99 -3.02 11.91
C SER A 457 -4.66 -4.21 11.00
N PHE A 458 -5.64 -4.80 10.33
CA PHE A 458 -5.46 -5.93 9.41
C PHE A 458 -4.66 -7.08 10.04
N ASN A 459 -5.19 -7.62 11.13
CA ASN A 459 -4.64 -8.78 11.86
C ASN A 459 -5.78 -9.74 12.26
N ASN A 460 -5.47 -10.77 13.03
CA ASN A 460 -6.41 -11.75 13.59
C ASN A 460 -6.56 -11.59 15.12
N LEU A 461 -6.30 -10.39 15.66
CA LEU A 461 -6.43 -10.10 17.09
C LEU A 461 -7.90 -10.13 17.52
N GLY A 462 -8.17 -10.60 18.73
CA GLY A 462 -9.52 -10.77 19.25
C GLY A 462 -9.64 -10.41 20.73
N GLU A 463 -10.68 -10.96 21.37
CA GLU A 463 -11.15 -10.57 22.71
C GLU A 463 -11.59 -9.09 22.78
N ALA A 464 -11.83 -8.60 24.00
CA ALA A 464 -12.24 -7.23 24.24
C ALA A 464 -11.06 -6.25 24.10
N ILE A 465 -11.33 -5.07 23.55
CA ILE A 465 -10.36 -3.97 23.50
C ILE A 465 -10.09 -3.49 24.94
N PRO A 466 -8.83 -3.54 25.44
CA PRO A 466 -8.54 -3.14 26.81
C PRO A 466 -8.76 -1.66 27.06
N SER A 467 -9.43 -1.32 28.17
CA SER A 467 -9.77 0.06 28.52
C SER A 467 -8.57 0.97 28.76
N PHE A 468 -7.40 0.41 29.13
CA PHE A 468 -6.18 1.20 29.36
C PHE A 468 -5.73 2.00 28.13
N LEU A 469 -6.06 1.54 26.91
CA LEU A 469 -5.69 2.23 25.67
C LEU A 469 -6.28 3.64 25.62
N PHE A 470 -7.53 3.82 26.08
CA PHE A 470 -8.20 5.12 26.12
C PHE A 470 -7.68 6.01 27.27
N MET A 471 -7.02 5.42 28.27
CA MET A 471 -6.43 6.11 29.43
C MET A 471 -5.00 6.63 29.17
N LEU A 472 -4.31 6.15 28.13
CA LEU A 472 -2.95 6.57 27.79
C LEU A 472 -2.91 8.06 27.44
N SER A 473 -2.28 8.87 28.31
CA SER A 473 -2.28 10.33 28.22
C SER A 473 -1.50 10.93 27.05
N SER A 474 -0.68 10.14 26.36
CA SER A 474 0.04 10.56 25.15
C SER A 474 -0.56 10.01 23.85
N LEU A 475 -1.50 9.06 23.93
CA LEU A 475 -2.02 8.38 22.75
C LEU A 475 -2.94 9.31 21.95
N LYS A 476 -2.54 9.57 20.71
CA LYS A 476 -3.24 10.42 19.73
C LYS A 476 -3.95 9.59 18.68
N VAL A 477 -3.37 8.47 18.28
CA VAL A 477 -3.85 7.66 17.15
C VAL A 477 -3.95 6.20 17.56
N LEU A 478 -5.16 5.64 17.45
CA LEU A 478 -5.46 4.23 17.69
C LEU A 478 -6.16 3.62 16.47
N TYR A 479 -5.42 2.80 15.72
CA TYR A 479 -5.93 2.04 14.58
C TYR A 479 -6.00 0.54 14.93
N LEU A 480 -7.22 -0.01 14.97
CA LEU A 480 -7.53 -1.43 15.23
C LEU A 480 -8.42 -2.05 14.13
N LEU A 481 -8.56 -1.35 12.99
CA LEU A 481 -9.36 -1.71 11.83
C LEU A 481 -9.11 -3.15 11.36
N HIS A 482 -10.14 -3.87 10.93
CA HIS A 482 -10.01 -5.20 10.31
C HIS A 482 -9.32 -6.23 11.22
N ASN A 483 -10.00 -6.58 12.31
CA ASN A 483 -9.57 -7.58 13.30
C ASN A 483 -10.76 -8.47 13.72
N GLN A 484 -10.64 -9.19 14.84
CA GLN A 484 -11.67 -10.05 15.42
C GLN A 484 -12.09 -9.58 16.84
N PHE A 485 -11.87 -8.31 17.20
CA PHE A 485 -12.22 -7.76 18.51
C PHE A 485 -13.71 -7.86 18.78
N ARG A 486 -14.09 -8.23 20.01
CA ARG A 486 -15.45 -8.61 20.40
C ARG A 486 -15.88 -8.04 21.75
N GLY A 487 -17.20 -8.06 22.00
CA GLY A 487 -17.79 -7.52 23.22
C GLY A 487 -17.98 -6.00 23.17
N SER A 488 -18.36 -5.42 24.30
CA SER A 488 -18.70 -3.99 24.40
C SER A 488 -17.48 -3.09 24.62
N LEU A 489 -17.51 -1.91 24.01
CA LEU A 489 -16.53 -0.85 24.26
C LEU A 489 -16.61 -0.37 25.72
N SER A 490 -15.50 -0.42 26.44
CA SER A 490 -15.39 0.08 27.81
C SER A 490 -14.43 1.26 27.86
N ILE A 491 -15.00 2.47 27.80
CA ILE A 491 -14.28 3.74 27.81
C ILE A 491 -14.53 4.41 29.17
N GLN A 492 -13.52 4.44 30.04
CA GLN A 492 -13.61 4.99 31.40
C GLN A 492 -12.27 5.68 31.76
N ASN A 493 -12.29 6.59 32.75
CA ASN A 493 -11.08 7.27 33.28
C ASN A 493 -10.25 8.03 32.23
N ILE A 494 -10.92 8.62 31.24
CA ILE A 494 -10.32 9.26 30.05
C ILE A 494 -10.00 10.76 30.18
N SER A 495 -10.02 11.33 31.39
CA SER A 495 -9.86 12.79 31.59
C SER A 495 -8.51 13.37 31.12
N SER A 496 -7.49 12.53 30.95
CA SER A 496 -6.16 12.88 30.43
C SER A 496 -5.95 12.52 28.95
N SER A 497 -6.94 11.91 28.29
CA SER A 497 -6.79 11.35 26.94
C SER A 497 -6.54 12.44 25.89
N GLN A 498 -5.58 12.21 24.99
CA GLN A 498 -5.24 13.11 23.88
C GLN A 498 -5.61 12.52 22.52
N LEU A 499 -6.59 11.59 22.50
CA LEU A 499 -6.96 10.84 21.32
C LEU A 499 -7.60 11.76 20.25
N GLU A 500 -6.97 11.77 19.08
CA GLU A 500 -7.34 12.54 17.88
C GLU A 500 -7.96 11.62 16.82
N ILE A 501 -7.49 10.37 16.70
CA ILE A 501 -7.96 9.38 15.72
C ILE A 501 -8.29 8.06 16.41
N LEU A 502 -9.51 7.58 16.18
CA LEU A 502 -10.00 6.27 16.63
C LEU A 502 -10.64 5.49 15.48
N ASP A 503 -9.99 4.41 15.03
CA ASP A 503 -10.56 3.47 14.05
C ASP A 503 -10.67 2.06 14.64
N LEU A 504 -11.91 1.62 14.83
CA LEU A 504 -12.27 0.29 15.30
C LEU A 504 -13.09 -0.48 14.26
N GLY A 505 -13.07 -0.03 13.00
CA GLY A 505 -13.89 -0.61 11.93
C GLY A 505 -13.60 -2.08 11.65
N ILE A 506 -14.53 -2.76 10.97
CA ILE A 506 -14.40 -4.14 10.49
C ILE A 506 -13.94 -5.08 11.63
N ASN A 507 -14.80 -5.21 12.64
CA ASN A 507 -14.57 -6.01 13.84
C ASN A 507 -15.88 -6.70 14.28
N LYS A 508 -15.90 -7.31 15.47
CA LYS A 508 -17.07 -8.01 16.05
C LYS A 508 -17.54 -7.33 17.35
N LEU A 509 -17.30 -6.03 17.49
CA LEU A 509 -17.72 -5.25 18.66
C LEU A 509 -19.24 -5.20 18.74
N SER A 510 -19.77 -5.17 19.97
CA SER A 510 -21.21 -5.31 20.22
C SER A 510 -21.73 -4.41 21.34
N GLY A 511 -23.05 -4.29 21.46
CA GLY A 511 -23.69 -3.39 22.42
C GLY A 511 -23.68 -1.92 21.97
N GLN A 512 -23.93 -1.01 22.91
CA GLN A 512 -24.11 0.42 22.63
C GLN A 512 -22.79 1.19 22.54
N ILE A 513 -22.80 2.30 21.80
CA ILE A 513 -21.72 3.31 21.84
C ILE A 513 -21.70 3.96 23.23
N PRO A 514 -20.58 3.89 24.00
CA PRO A 514 -20.54 4.43 25.36
C PRO A 514 -20.65 5.96 25.40
N GLN A 515 -21.50 6.48 26.29
CA GLN A 515 -21.66 7.92 26.50
C GLN A 515 -20.37 8.65 26.94
N SER A 516 -19.39 7.92 27.46
CA SER A 516 -18.05 8.43 27.74
C SER A 516 -17.24 8.76 26.49
N MET A 517 -17.52 8.13 25.33
CA MET A 517 -16.81 8.42 24.08
C MET A 517 -16.92 9.90 23.69
N PHE A 518 -18.09 10.51 23.92
CA PHE A 518 -18.35 11.94 23.66
C PHE A 518 -17.60 12.91 24.59
N LYS A 519 -16.78 12.41 25.53
CA LYS A 519 -15.87 13.22 26.36
C LYS A 519 -14.44 13.27 25.80
N LEU A 520 -14.14 12.54 24.74
CA LEU A 520 -12.85 12.56 24.04
C LEU A 520 -12.77 13.77 23.09
N VAL A 521 -12.81 14.98 23.65
CA VAL A 521 -13.00 16.27 22.93
C VAL A 521 -11.93 16.59 21.87
N ASN A 522 -10.83 15.85 21.82
CA ASN A 522 -9.79 15.99 20.82
C ASN A 522 -10.03 15.19 19.53
N LEU A 523 -11.05 14.32 19.46
CA LEU A 523 -11.29 13.46 18.30
C LEU A 523 -11.62 14.26 17.03
N GLU A 524 -10.82 14.01 16.00
CA GLU A 524 -10.94 14.52 14.63
C GLU A 524 -11.48 13.43 13.67
N TYR A 525 -11.22 12.16 13.98
CA TYR A 525 -11.67 10.99 13.20
C TYR A 525 -12.23 9.90 14.10
N ILE A 526 -13.44 9.41 13.78
CA ILE A 526 -14.07 8.23 14.39
C ILE A 526 -14.54 7.27 13.31
N SER A 527 -14.10 6.03 13.39
CA SER A 527 -14.62 4.91 12.60
C SER A 527 -15.01 3.73 13.48
N LEU A 528 -16.28 3.35 13.36
CA LEU A 528 -16.92 2.18 13.99
C LEU A 528 -17.59 1.28 12.94
N ILE A 529 -17.29 1.50 11.66
CA ILE A 529 -17.90 0.82 10.50
C ILE A 529 -17.85 -0.71 10.60
N SER A 530 -18.86 -1.41 10.10
CA SER A 530 -18.86 -2.87 9.96
C SER A 530 -18.54 -3.60 11.28
N ASN A 531 -19.40 -3.39 12.26
CA ASN A 531 -19.38 -4.04 13.57
C ASN A 531 -20.80 -4.54 13.91
N ASN A 532 -20.97 -5.13 15.10
CA ASN A 532 -22.27 -5.57 15.62
C ASN A 532 -22.80 -4.62 16.72
N LEU A 533 -22.47 -3.32 16.64
CA LEU A 533 -22.96 -2.31 17.58
C LEU A 533 -24.47 -2.12 17.41
N SER A 534 -25.18 -1.81 18.49
CA SER A 534 -26.63 -1.78 18.52
C SER A 534 -27.19 -0.66 19.41
N GLY A 535 -28.46 -0.33 19.21
CA GLY A 535 -29.18 0.70 19.97
C GLY A 535 -29.21 2.07 19.29
N THR A 536 -29.63 3.08 20.04
CA THR A 536 -29.90 4.43 19.52
C THR A 536 -28.71 5.36 19.68
N VAL A 537 -28.41 6.14 18.63
CA VAL A 537 -27.37 7.18 18.64
C VAL A 537 -28.02 8.52 18.33
N GLU A 538 -28.17 9.36 19.34
CA GLU A 538 -28.63 10.74 19.14
C GLU A 538 -27.48 11.57 18.55
N LEU A 539 -27.72 12.17 17.39
CA LEU A 539 -26.69 12.92 16.67
C LEU A 539 -26.17 14.14 17.45
N SER A 540 -27.03 14.76 18.27
CA SER A 540 -26.65 15.85 19.18
C SER A 540 -25.47 15.51 20.09
N ASN A 541 -25.24 14.24 20.46
CA ASN A 541 -24.09 13.89 21.31
C ASN A 541 -22.73 14.18 20.66
N PHE A 542 -22.66 14.32 19.32
CA PHE A 542 -21.44 14.71 18.61
C PHE A 542 -21.14 16.22 18.67
N SER A 543 -22.06 17.08 19.12
CA SER A 543 -21.80 18.53 19.32
C SER A 543 -20.66 18.80 20.32
N LYS A 544 -20.44 17.85 21.24
CA LYS A 544 -19.35 17.85 22.23
C LYS A 544 -17.96 17.62 21.60
N LEU A 545 -17.89 17.06 20.39
CA LEU A 545 -16.66 16.70 19.69
C LEU A 545 -16.34 17.75 18.60
N VAL A 546 -16.07 18.98 19.03
CA VAL A 546 -15.96 20.17 18.16
C VAL A 546 -14.89 20.10 17.07
N LYS A 547 -13.91 19.19 17.17
CA LYS A 547 -12.85 18.97 16.17
C LYS A 547 -13.20 17.89 15.13
N LEU A 548 -14.29 17.15 15.31
CA LEU A 548 -14.61 15.95 14.54
C LEU A 548 -14.91 16.28 13.08
N GLN A 549 -14.07 15.79 12.17
CA GLN A 549 -14.17 16.00 10.72
C GLN A 549 -14.67 14.75 9.99
N MET A 550 -14.41 13.56 10.52
CA MET A 550 -14.77 12.29 9.88
C MET A 550 -15.51 11.37 10.84
N LEU A 551 -16.70 10.92 10.45
CA LEU A 551 -17.56 10.06 11.27
C LEU A 551 -18.13 8.90 10.43
N TRP A 552 -17.75 7.67 10.80
CA TRP A 552 -18.21 6.44 10.14
C TRP A 552 -18.92 5.52 11.14
N LEU A 553 -20.24 5.43 11.04
CA LEU A 553 -21.10 4.53 11.83
C LEU A 553 -21.70 3.39 10.98
N SER A 554 -21.49 3.44 9.66
CA SER A 554 -22.10 2.54 8.67
C SER A 554 -22.00 1.04 9.01
N TYR A 555 -22.98 0.26 8.54
CA TYR A 555 -22.98 -1.21 8.64
C TYR A 555 -22.89 -1.72 10.10
N ASN A 556 -23.80 -1.24 10.94
CA ASN A 556 -24.05 -1.73 12.29
C ASN A 556 -25.56 -1.96 12.47
N SER A 557 -26.00 -2.41 13.66
CA SER A 557 -27.41 -2.45 14.07
C SER A 557 -27.85 -1.18 14.81
N LEU A 558 -27.33 -0.02 14.40
CA LEU A 558 -27.59 1.27 15.04
C LEU A 558 -28.85 1.95 14.46
N SER A 559 -29.55 2.71 15.27
CA SER A 559 -30.59 3.66 14.83
C SER A 559 -30.16 5.07 15.17
N VAL A 560 -29.91 5.91 14.16
CA VAL A 560 -29.49 7.30 14.36
C VAL A 560 -30.73 8.19 14.48
N THR A 561 -30.78 9.01 15.53
CA THR A 561 -31.94 9.83 15.90
C THR A 561 -31.55 11.30 16.11
N ASN A 562 -32.55 12.18 16.28
CA ASN A 562 -32.38 13.63 16.38
C ASN A 562 -31.74 14.27 15.13
N LEU A 563 -32.23 13.86 13.95
CA LEU A 563 -31.77 14.30 12.62
C LEU A 563 -32.06 15.79 12.32
N SER A 564 -32.92 16.41 13.12
CA SER A 564 -33.36 17.80 13.02
C SER A 564 -32.93 18.64 14.24
N THR A 565 -31.82 18.27 14.90
CA THR A 565 -31.29 18.99 16.06
C THR A 565 -30.96 20.46 15.76
N THR A 566 -31.19 21.33 16.75
CA THR A 566 -30.78 22.75 16.74
C THR A 566 -29.39 22.98 17.33
N GLU A 567 -28.75 21.95 17.88
CA GLU A 567 -27.37 22.03 18.37
C GLU A 567 -26.37 22.23 17.23
N VAL A 568 -25.33 23.03 17.49
CA VAL A 568 -24.24 23.23 16.53
C VAL A 568 -23.37 21.97 16.50
N LEU A 569 -23.58 21.14 15.48
CA LEU A 569 -22.73 20.01 15.16
C LEU A 569 -21.39 20.48 14.56
N PRO A 570 -20.31 19.69 14.70
CA PRO A 570 -19.06 19.96 14.01
C PRO A 570 -19.24 19.89 12.48
N LYS A 571 -18.27 20.45 11.74
CA LYS A 571 -18.27 20.50 10.27
C LYS A 571 -17.59 19.26 9.72
N PHE A 572 -18.40 18.28 9.32
CA PHE A 572 -17.91 17.03 8.75
C PHE A 572 -17.36 17.26 7.34
N GLN A 573 -16.20 16.68 7.05
CA GLN A 573 -15.68 16.44 5.69
C GLN A 573 -16.20 15.12 5.13
N MET A 574 -16.28 14.08 5.98
CA MET A 574 -16.75 12.75 5.59
C MET A 574 -17.75 12.22 6.62
N LEU A 575 -18.91 11.79 6.13
CA LEU A 575 -19.98 11.26 6.96
C LEU A 575 -20.56 9.98 6.35
N GLY A 576 -20.49 8.88 7.08
CA GLY A 576 -21.11 7.62 6.70
C GLY A 576 -22.09 7.09 7.75
N LEU A 577 -23.35 7.03 7.34
CA LEU A 577 -24.50 6.56 8.11
C LEU A 577 -25.27 5.49 7.32
N CYS A 578 -24.59 4.61 6.59
CA CYS A 578 -25.27 3.53 5.88
C CYS A 578 -25.83 2.49 6.85
N SER A 579 -27.00 1.90 6.56
CA SER A 579 -27.63 0.90 7.46
C SER A 579 -27.78 1.43 8.89
N CYS A 580 -28.23 2.69 9.04
CA CYS A 580 -28.44 3.38 10.32
C CYS A 580 -29.92 3.63 10.64
N ASN A 581 -30.83 2.95 9.93
CA ASN A 581 -32.29 3.03 10.09
C ASN A 581 -32.87 4.45 9.92
N ILE A 582 -32.31 5.24 9.00
CA ILE A 582 -32.76 6.60 8.67
C ILE A 582 -33.95 6.55 7.69
N SER A 583 -34.99 7.36 7.91
CA SER A 583 -36.22 7.40 7.10
C SER A 583 -36.46 8.70 6.31
N GLU A 584 -35.76 9.79 6.65
CA GLU A 584 -35.88 11.11 6.01
C GLU A 584 -34.47 11.70 5.77
N PHE A 585 -34.33 12.63 4.82
CA PHE A 585 -33.06 13.35 4.64
C PHE A 585 -32.73 14.20 5.88
N PRO A 586 -31.58 13.97 6.56
CA PRO A 586 -31.29 14.67 7.80
C PRO A 586 -31.15 16.19 7.64
N ASN A 587 -31.99 16.96 8.33
CA ASN A 587 -32.05 18.42 8.21
C ASN A 587 -30.73 19.14 8.55
N PHE A 588 -29.91 18.58 9.45
CA PHE A 588 -28.63 19.19 9.82
C PHE A 588 -27.64 19.31 8.64
N LEU A 589 -27.78 18.47 7.60
CA LEU A 589 -26.92 18.48 6.40
C LEU A 589 -26.94 19.84 5.68
N LYS A 590 -28.05 20.59 5.78
CA LYS A 590 -28.18 21.98 5.29
C LYS A 590 -27.09 22.93 5.80
N THR A 591 -26.46 22.59 6.92
CA THR A 591 -25.41 23.39 7.57
C THR A 591 -23.99 22.87 7.32
N GLN A 592 -23.81 21.78 6.57
CA GLN A 592 -22.54 21.06 6.42
C GLN A 592 -21.79 21.49 5.14
N ASP A 593 -21.36 22.75 5.10
CA ASP A 593 -20.68 23.40 3.96
C ASP A 593 -19.28 22.83 3.64
N GLN A 594 -18.66 22.12 4.57
CA GLN A 594 -17.35 21.47 4.40
C GLN A 594 -17.44 20.00 3.96
N LEU A 595 -18.64 19.48 3.68
CA LEU A 595 -18.88 18.07 3.39
C LEU A 595 -18.43 17.69 1.98
N GLU A 596 -17.45 16.80 1.89
CA GLU A 596 -16.89 16.26 0.64
C GLU A 596 -17.41 14.85 0.31
N SER A 597 -17.76 14.06 1.34
CA SER A 597 -18.24 12.69 1.20
C SER A 597 -19.44 12.40 2.09
N LEU A 598 -20.53 11.91 1.50
CA LEU A 598 -21.78 11.54 2.19
C LEU A 598 -22.26 10.15 1.78
N HIS A 599 -22.47 9.28 2.76
CA HIS A 599 -23.03 7.95 2.56
C HIS A 599 -24.27 7.73 3.43
N LEU A 600 -25.42 7.53 2.78
CA LEU A 600 -26.73 7.23 3.39
C LEU A 600 -27.31 5.92 2.83
N CYS A 601 -26.48 5.04 2.29
CA CYS A 601 -26.87 3.78 1.67
C CYS A 601 -27.53 2.77 2.64
N TYR A 602 -28.31 1.82 2.12
CA TYR A 602 -29.02 0.79 2.92
C TYR A 602 -29.89 1.37 4.05
N ASN A 603 -30.58 2.48 3.80
CA ASN A 603 -31.52 3.10 4.74
C ASN A 603 -32.96 2.95 4.22
N ARG A 604 -33.89 3.75 4.74
CA ARG A 604 -35.33 3.71 4.43
C ARG A 604 -35.85 5.07 3.95
N ILE A 605 -34.97 5.91 3.41
CA ILE A 605 -35.32 7.27 2.98
C ILE A 605 -36.27 7.19 1.80
N GLU A 606 -37.47 7.74 1.95
CA GLU A 606 -38.55 7.72 0.96
C GLU A 606 -38.78 9.06 0.25
N ASP A 607 -38.13 10.14 0.71
CA ASP A 607 -38.20 11.48 0.13
C ASP A 607 -37.73 11.56 -1.35
N GLU A 608 -38.15 12.61 -2.06
CA GLU A 608 -37.40 13.09 -3.24
C GLU A 608 -36.05 13.69 -2.82
N ILE A 609 -35.03 13.60 -3.69
CA ILE A 609 -33.72 14.19 -3.41
C ILE A 609 -33.86 15.72 -3.35
N PRO A 610 -33.60 16.37 -2.21
CA PRO A 610 -34.01 17.76 -2.04
C PRO A 610 -33.01 18.73 -2.69
N ASN A 611 -33.52 19.77 -3.37
CA ASN A 611 -32.74 20.84 -4.00
C ASN A 611 -31.66 21.46 -3.09
N TRP A 612 -31.91 21.53 -1.77
CA TRP A 612 -30.98 22.11 -0.82
C TRP A 612 -29.73 21.24 -0.59
N LEU A 613 -29.75 19.95 -0.91
CA LEU A 613 -28.59 19.04 -0.80
C LEU A 613 -27.45 19.46 -1.76
N TRP A 614 -27.81 20.15 -2.84
CA TRP A 614 -26.90 20.73 -3.82
C TRP A 614 -26.40 22.14 -3.40
N GLY A 615 -26.94 22.66 -2.29
CA GLY A 615 -26.67 23.98 -1.75
C GLY A 615 -27.41 25.10 -2.48
N ALA A 616 -28.15 25.92 -1.74
CA ALA A 616 -28.42 27.28 -2.21
C ALA A 616 -27.07 27.99 -2.37
N GLU A 617 -26.80 28.54 -3.56
CA GLU A 617 -25.54 29.21 -3.92
C GLU A 617 -24.28 28.31 -4.04
N GLY A 618 -24.43 26.97 -4.13
CA GLY A 618 -23.31 26.07 -4.48
C GLY A 618 -22.18 25.97 -3.44
N LYS A 619 -22.51 26.09 -2.14
CA LYS A 619 -21.52 26.09 -1.04
C LYS A 619 -21.00 24.71 -0.65
N MET A 620 -21.77 23.63 -0.85
CA MET A 620 -21.32 22.26 -0.55
C MET A 620 -20.45 21.70 -1.67
N LYS A 621 -19.21 21.30 -1.36
CA LYS A 621 -18.24 20.74 -2.33
C LYS A 621 -18.28 19.22 -2.38
N LEU A 622 -19.49 18.66 -2.48
CA LEU A 622 -19.67 17.21 -2.45
C LEU A 622 -18.99 16.56 -3.66
N ASN A 623 -18.12 15.59 -3.39
CA ASN A 623 -17.30 14.88 -4.36
C ASN A 623 -17.72 13.40 -4.45
N TYR A 624 -18.18 12.83 -3.33
CA TYR A 624 -18.69 11.48 -3.22
C TYR A 624 -20.09 11.50 -2.59
N LEU A 625 -21.07 10.89 -3.26
CA LEU A 625 -22.43 10.71 -2.76
C LEU A 625 -22.91 9.28 -3.02
N ASP A 626 -23.35 8.62 -1.96
CA ASP A 626 -23.91 7.27 -2.00
C ASP A 626 -25.24 7.19 -1.25
N LEU A 627 -26.29 6.93 -2.03
CA LEU A 627 -27.69 6.83 -1.64
C LEU A 627 -28.26 5.43 -1.98
N THR A 628 -27.40 4.46 -2.30
CA THR A 628 -27.81 3.14 -2.79
C THR A 628 -28.69 2.38 -1.79
N SER A 629 -29.69 1.63 -2.27
CA SER A 629 -30.63 0.86 -1.44
C SER A 629 -31.40 1.73 -0.44
N ASN A 630 -32.26 2.60 -0.97
CA ASN A 630 -33.24 3.38 -0.23
C ASN A 630 -34.63 3.22 -0.91
N LYS A 631 -35.57 4.14 -0.66
CA LYS A 631 -36.89 4.20 -1.31
C LYS A 631 -37.10 5.50 -2.07
N LEU A 632 -36.02 6.19 -2.45
CA LEU A 632 -36.07 7.51 -3.07
C LEU A 632 -36.91 7.48 -4.35
N HIS A 633 -37.76 8.48 -4.54
CA HIS A 633 -38.62 8.60 -5.72
C HIS A 633 -38.48 9.96 -6.41
N GLY A 634 -39.37 10.24 -7.37
CA GLY A 634 -39.37 11.47 -8.16
C GLY A 634 -38.49 11.35 -9.40
N SER A 635 -37.77 12.42 -9.74
CA SER A 635 -36.87 12.51 -10.89
C SER A 635 -35.50 13.03 -10.51
N LEU A 636 -34.46 12.70 -11.29
CA LEU A 636 -33.09 13.10 -10.97
C LEU A 636 -32.86 14.61 -11.20
N ILE A 637 -32.85 15.34 -10.09
CA ILE A 637 -32.49 16.77 -10.04
C ILE A 637 -30.99 16.94 -10.28
N VAL A 638 -30.60 18.03 -10.94
CA VAL A 638 -29.20 18.38 -11.27
C VAL A 638 -28.31 18.42 -10.03
N PRO A 639 -27.36 17.47 -9.86
CA PRO A 639 -26.44 17.48 -8.72
C PRO A 639 -25.16 18.29 -9.04
N PRO A 640 -24.39 18.70 -8.01
CA PRO A 640 -23.21 19.56 -8.16
C PRO A 640 -22.16 19.04 -9.16
N LEU A 641 -21.56 19.96 -9.92
CA LEU A 641 -20.50 19.67 -10.90
C LEU A 641 -19.19 19.14 -10.25
N SER A 642 -19.08 19.17 -8.92
CA SER A 642 -17.94 18.69 -8.15
C SER A 642 -17.92 17.18 -7.91
N ILE A 643 -19.01 16.48 -8.19
CA ILE A 643 -19.14 15.05 -7.90
C ILE A 643 -18.29 14.21 -8.87
N SER A 644 -17.39 13.39 -8.33
CA SER A 644 -16.65 12.37 -9.08
C SER A 644 -17.26 10.97 -8.91
N TYR A 645 -18.00 10.73 -7.81
CA TYR A 645 -18.55 9.42 -7.46
C TYR A 645 -20.02 9.57 -7.05
N PHE A 646 -20.93 9.04 -7.87
CA PHE A 646 -22.37 9.12 -7.64
C PHE A 646 -23.03 7.74 -7.70
N TYR A 647 -23.55 7.29 -6.55
CA TYR A 647 -24.27 6.04 -6.40
C TYR A 647 -25.68 6.31 -5.88
N ILE A 648 -26.69 5.82 -6.60
CA ILE A 648 -28.11 5.94 -6.24
C ILE A 648 -28.90 4.69 -6.64
N SER A 649 -28.19 3.57 -6.77
CA SER A 649 -28.76 2.31 -7.23
C SER A 649 -29.75 1.70 -6.25
N LYS A 650 -30.67 0.85 -6.73
CA LYS A 650 -31.73 0.22 -5.91
C LYS A 650 -32.60 1.27 -5.21
N ASN A 651 -33.32 2.06 -6.00
CA ASN A 651 -34.28 3.09 -5.58
C ASN A 651 -35.51 3.07 -6.52
N ASN A 652 -36.45 4.00 -6.33
CA ASN A 652 -37.71 4.12 -7.08
C ASN A 652 -37.72 5.40 -7.96
N ILE A 653 -36.55 5.84 -8.43
CA ILE A 653 -36.40 7.09 -9.20
C ILE A 653 -36.78 6.87 -10.66
N SER A 654 -37.47 7.84 -11.25
CA SER A 654 -38.06 7.74 -12.59
C SER A 654 -37.68 8.91 -13.50
N GLY A 655 -38.05 8.82 -14.78
CA GLY A 655 -37.81 9.86 -15.79
C GLY A 655 -36.50 9.67 -16.55
N GLY A 656 -36.10 10.68 -17.33
CA GLY A 656 -34.88 10.64 -18.15
C GLY A 656 -33.65 11.22 -17.45
N ILE A 657 -32.46 10.92 -18.00
CA ILE A 657 -31.20 11.51 -17.52
C ILE A 657 -31.18 13.01 -17.86
N HIS A 658 -31.10 13.88 -16.84
CA HIS A 658 -31.24 15.33 -17.01
C HIS A 658 -30.08 15.96 -17.82
N PRO A 659 -30.35 16.78 -18.87
CA PRO A 659 -29.31 17.30 -19.77
C PRO A 659 -28.16 18.06 -19.10
N SER A 660 -28.41 18.77 -17.99
CA SER A 660 -27.39 19.55 -17.27
C SER A 660 -26.23 18.71 -16.70
N LEU A 661 -26.38 17.39 -16.59
CA LEU A 661 -25.31 16.47 -16.21
C LEU A 661 -24.13 16.49 -17.21
N GLN A 662 -24.36 16.93 -18.45
CA GLN A 662 -23.34 17.16 -19.48
C GLN A 662 -22.10 17.97 -18.99
N ASN A 663 -22.27 18.79 -17.96
CA ASN A 663 -21.24 19.70 -17.45
C ASN A 663 -20.30 19.07 -16.40
N TRP A 664 -20.44 17.78 -16.07
CA TRP A 664 -19.62 17.07 -15.08
C TRP A 664 -18.23 16.70 -15.60
N SER A 665 -17.26 17.61 -15.52
CA SER A 665 -15.90 17.35 -16.02
C SER A 665 -15.15 16.20 -15.30
N ASN A 666 -15.44 15.97 -14.02
CA ASN A 666 -14.67 15.07 -13.16
C ASN A 666 -15.37 13.73 -12.80
N LEU A 667 -16.50 13.40 -13.45
CA LEU A 667 -17.23 12.16 -13.15
C LEU A 667 -16.39 10.91 -13.45
N LYS A 668 -16.18 10.08 -12.42
CA LYS A 668 -15.48 8.79 -12.52
C LYS A 668 -16.42 7.60 -12.39
N VAL A 669 -17.41 7.68 -11.51
CA VAL A 669 -18.38 6.59 -11.29
C VAL A 669 -19.79 7.15 -11.30
N LEU A 670 -20.62 6.58 -12.17
CA LEU A 670 -22.06 6.74 -12.15
C LEU A 670 -22.73 5.36 -12.01
N ASP A 671 -23.42 5.15 -10.91
CA ASP A 671 -24.28 3.99 -10.68
C ASP A 671 -25.71 4.43 -10.37
N ILE A 672 -26.58 4.29 -11.38
CA ILE A 672 -28.03 4.57 -11.29
C ILE A 672 -28.85 3.29 -11.49
N SER A 673 -28.25 2.13 -11.27
CA SER A 673 -28.87 0.82 -11.54
C SER A 673 -30.09 0.53 -10.66
N ASN A 674 -30.95 -0.40 -11.10
CA ASN A 674 -32.12 -0.88 -10.36
C ASN A 674 -33.02 0.28 -9.90
N ASN A 675 -33.59 0.97 -10.89
CA ASN A 675 -34.47 2.13 -10.77
C ASN A 675 -35.52 2.09 -11.91
N HIS A 676 -36.22 3.19 -12.16
CA HIS A 676 -37.22 3.35 -13.23
C HIS A 676 -36.84 4.44 -14.24
N PHE A 677 -35.53 4.64 -14.48
CA PHE A 677 -35.06 5.59 -15.49
C PHE A 677 -35.42 5.11 -16.90
N GLY A 678 -35.86 6.01 -17.77
CA GLY A 678 -36.31 5.68 -19.13
C GLY A 678 -35.87 6.67 -20.21
N GLY A 679 -36.29 6.38 -21.44
CA GLY A 679 -35.88 7.10 -22.64
C GLY A 679 -34.51 6.65 -23.16
N THR A 680 -33.89 7.43 -24.05
CA THR A 680 -32.59 7.08 -24.64
C THR A 680 -31.41 7.63 -23.83
N VAL A 681 -30.27 6.91 -23.85
CA VAL A 681 -29.03 7.41 -23.23
C VAL A 681 -28.51 8.63 -24.01
N PRO A 682 -28.30 9.80 -23.36
CA PRO A 682 -27.88 11.02 -24.05
C PRO A 682 -26.51 10.93 -24.75
N LYS A 683 -26.42 11.52 -25.95
CA LYS A 683 -25.18 11.56 -26.77
C LYS A 683 -23.97 12.19 -26.06
N TRP A 684 -24.20 13.08 -25.10
CA TRP A 684 -23.14 13.81 -24.40
C TRP A 684 -22.44 13.01 -23.31
N PHE A 685 -22.84 11.76 -23.00
CA PHE A 685 -22.07 10.85 -22.13
C PHE A 685 -20.61 10.72 -22.55
N CYS A 686 -20.39 10.78 -23.87
CA CYS A 686 -19.09 10.95 -24.52
C CYS A 686 -18.16 12.02 -23.92
N ASN A 687 -18.69 13.10 -23.34
CA ASN A 687 -17.88 14.19 -22.79
C ASN A 687 -17.04 13.74 -21.58
N PHE A 688 -17.39 12.61 -20.95
CA PHE A 688 -16.65 12.02 -19.83
C PHE A 688 -15.63 10.96 -20.27
N SER A 689 -15.34 10.81 -21.58
CA SER A 689 -14.44 9.77 -22.12
C SER A 689 -13.06 9.71 -21.43
N SER A 690 -12.55 10.86 -20.96
CA SER A 690 -11.27 10.99 -20.26
C SER A 690 -11.35 10.85 -18.73
N SER A 691 -12.54 10.80 -18.12
CA SER A 691 -12.72 10.75 -16.66
C SER A 691 -13.51 9.54 -16.17
N LEU A 692 -14.48 9.04 -16.93
CA LEU A 692 -15.39 7.97 -16.53
C LEU A 692 -14.68 6.61 -16.49
N GLU A 693 -14.67 5.98 -15.31
CA GLU A 693 -14.11 4.66 -15.05
C GLU A 693 -15.20 3.59 -14.91
N THR A 694 -16.40 3.96 -14.45
CA THR A 694 -17.53 3.06 -14.24
C THR A 694 -18.84 3.69 -14.67
N LEU A 695 -19.61 2.97 -15.49
CA LEU A 695 -20.98 3.30 -15.84
C LEU A 695 -21.90 2.09 -15.61
N ASN A 696 -22.79 2.19 -14.63
CA ASN A 696 -23.80 1.18 -14.35
C ASN A 696 -25.22 1.76 -14.50
N LEU A 697 -25.92 1.29 -15.54
CA LEU A 697 -27.31 1.61 -15.87
C LEU A 697 -28.23 0.38 -15.75
N GLN A 698 -27.75 -0.74 -15.20
CA GLN A 698 -28.47 -2.01 -15.07
C GLN A 698 -29.88 -1.84 -14.52
N GLY A 699 -30.85 -2.64 -14.96
CA GLY A 699 -32.16 -2.76 -14.29
C GLY A 699 -32.97 -1.46 -14.34
N ASN A 700 -33.22 -0.97 -15.55
CA ASN A 700 -33.95 0.27 -15.83
C ASN A 700 -34.83 0.10 -17.08
N ASN A 701 -35.46 1.19 -17.51
CA ASN A 701 -36.35 1.26 -18.67
C ASN A 701 -35.69 2.00 -19.86
N PHE A 702 -34.36 2.01 -19.97
CA PHE A 702 -33.68 2.68 -21.08
C PHE A 702 -33.91 1.97 -22.41
N GLU A 703 -34.14 2.74 -23.47
CA GLU A 703 -34.51 2.26 -24.80
C GLU A 703 -33.63 2.83 -25.92
N GLY A 704 -33.86 2.36 -27.15
CA GLY A 704 -33.18 2.85 -28.35
C GLY A 704 -31.85 2.15 -28.65
N SER A 705 -31.04 2.77 -29.51
CA SER A 705 -29.78 2.18 -29.99
C SER A 705 -28.55 2.77 -29.31
N LEU A 706 -27.64 1.90 -28.87
CA LEU A 706 -26.36 2.27 -28.28
C LEU A 706 -25.48 3.14 -29.19
N HIS A 707 -25.72 3.15 -30.51
CA HIS A 707 -25.00 4.00 -31.46
C HIS A 707 -24.98 5.48 -31.07
N GLN A 708 -26.02 5.99 -30.40
CA GLN A 708 -26.08 7.38 -29.96
C GLN A 708 -25.10 7.70 -28.80
N MET A 709 -24.78 6.72 -27.96
CA MET A 709 -23.95 6.89 -26.76
C MET A 709 -22.44 6.94 -27.08
N PHE A 710 -22.01 6.39 -28.21
CA PHE A 710 -20.58 6.24 -28.57
C PHE A 710 -20.16 7.07 -29.80
N THR A 711 -20.87 8.17 -30.10
CA THR A 711 -20.60 9.01 -31.30
C THR A 711 -19.27 9.78 -31.26
N CYS A 712 -18.61 9.87 -30.10
CA CYS A 712 -17.31 10.51 -29.91
C CYS A 712 -16.09 9.63 -30.25
N GLY A 713 -16.29 8.37 -30.61
CA GLY A 713 -15.17 7.44 -30.79
C GLY A 713 -14.66 6.80 -29.49
N GLY A 714 -15.52 6.61 -28.49
CA GLY A 714 -15.27 5.74 -27.32
C GLY A 714 -14.91 6.44 -26.00
N MET A 715 -14.90 5.66 -24.92
CA MET A 715 -14.61 6.10 -23.55
C MET A 715 -13.32 5.46 -23.04
N HIS A 716 -12.19 6.16 -23.18
CA HIS A 716 -10.85 5.56 -23.05
C HIS A 716 -10.48 5.11 -21.64
N ASN A 717 -11.07 5.71 -20.60
CA ASN A 717 -10.83 5.34 -19.21
C ASN A 717 -11.84 4.35 -18.61
N LEU A 718 -12.85 3.94 -19.38
CA LEU A 718 -13.92 3.06 -18.90
C LEU A 718 -13.40 1.65 -18.62
N LYS A 719 -13.63 1.17 -17.39
CA LYS A 719 -13.27 -0.17 -16.91
C LYS A 719 -14.48 -1.09 -16.78
N LEU A 720 -15.63 -0.55 -16.38
CA LEU A 720 -16.89 -1.29 -16.33
C LEU A 720 -17.99 -0.53 -17.07
N LEU A 721 -18.69 -1.28 -17.93
CA LEU A 721 -19.93 -0.88 -18.56
C LEU A 721 -20.98 -1.96 -18.27
N ASP A 722 -22.01 -1.61 -17.50
CA ASP A 722 -23.19 -2.46 -17.31
C ASP A 722 -24.45 -1.71 -17.77
N LEU A 723 -25.09 -2.27 -18.79
CA LEU A 723 -26.33 -1.79 -19.42
C LEU A 723 -27.42 -2.88 -19.37
N SER A 724 -27.25 -3.89 -18.52
CA SER A 724 -28.11 -5.08 -18.53
C SER A 724 -29.52 -4.80 -18.00
N HIS A 725 -30.48 -5.70 -18.27
CA HIS A 725 -31.88 -5.57 -17.84
C HIS A 725 -32.49 -4.21 -18.24
N ASN A 726 -32.47 -3.93 -19.54
CA ASN A 726 -32.99 -2.70 -20.17
C ASN A 726 -33.69 -3.05 -21.50
N GLN A 727 -34.05 -2.04 -22.30
CA GLN A 727 -34.78 -2.17 -23.58
C GLN A 727 -33.93 -1.74 -24.79
N PHE A 728 -32.59 -1.83 -24.69
CA PHE A 728 -31.70 -1.46 -25.79
C PHE A 728 -31.85 -2.39 -27.00
N GLN A 729 -31.80 -1.82 -28.21
CA GLN A 729 -32.08 -2.52 -29.46
C GLN A 729 -31.15 -2.12 -30.62
N GLY A 730 -31.13 -2.94 -31.67
CA GLY A 730 -30.26 -2.77 -32.84
C GLY A 730 -28.88 -3.40 -32.65
N GLN A 731 -27.89 -2.91 -33.42
CA GLN A 731 -26.52 -3.42 -33.41
C GLN A 731 -25.60 -2.68 -32.42
N LEU A 732 -24.50 -3.31 -32.04
CA LEU A 732 -23.44 -2.72 -31.21
C LEU A 732 -22.59 -1.75 -32.04
N PRO A 733 -22.34 -0.51 -31.57
CA PRO A 733 -21.50 0.42 -32.31
C PRO A 733 -20.02 0.01 -32.20
N HIS A 734 -19.36 -0.11 -33.36
CA HIS A 734 -17.94 -0.47 -33.46
C HIS A 734 -17.00 0.44 -32.63
N SER A 735 -17.41 1.67 -32.33
CA SER A 735 -16.63 2.60 -31.48
C SER A 735 -16.48 2.18 -30.02
N LEU A 736 -17.16 1.12 -29.54
CA LEU A 736 -16.82 0.48 -28.27
C LEU A 736 -15.36 0.04 -28.23
N VAL A 737 -14.76 -0.41 -29.35
CA VAL A 737 -13.37 -0.90 -29.44
C VAL A 737 -12.32 0.11 -28.95
N ASN A 738 -12.67 1.39 -28.84
CA ASN A 738 -11.79 2.44 -28.35
C ASN A 738 -11.79 2.58 -26.81
N CYS A 739 -12.61 1.80 -26.10
CA CYS A 739 -12.63 1.69 -24.63
C CYS A 739 -11.52 0.74 -24.15
N SER A 740 -10.25 1.08 -24.42
CA SER A 740 -9.10 0.16 -24.31
C SER A 740 -8.79 -0.37 -22.90
N LYS A 741 -9.37 0.23 -21.85
CA LYS A 741 -9.25 -0.21 -20.45
C LYS A 741 -10.43 -1.06 -19.95
N LEU A 742 -11.37 -1.43 -20.81
CA LEU A 742 -12.57 -2.15 -20.43
C LEU A 742 -12.24 -3.55 -19.90
N GLN A 743 -12.65 -3.81 -18.66
CA GLN A 743 -12.47 -5.07 -17.94
C GLN A 743 -13.77 -5.87 -17.88
N ILE A 744 -14.91 -5.18 -17.75
CA ILE A 744 -16.23 -5.78 -17.59
C ILE A 744 -17.20 -5.13 -18.58
N LEU A 745 -17.82 -5.96 -19.43
CA LEU A 745 -18.89 -5.56 -20.35
C LEU A 745 -20.11 -6.44 -20.11
N ASN A 746 -21.19 -5.85 -19.58
CA ASN A 746 -22.47 -6.53 -19.38
C ASN A 746 -23.59 -5.81 -20.16
N LEU A 747 -24.15 -6.51 -21.14
CA LEU A 747 -25.26 -6.06 -21.99
C LEU A 747 -26.46 -7.03 -21.90
N GLY A 748 -26.48 -7.92 -20.91
CA GLY A 748 -27.46 -8.99 -20.81
C GLY A 748 -28.91 -8.49 -20.64
N HIS A 749 -29.90 -9.32 -20.95
CA HIS A 749 -31.34 -9.00 -20.78
C HIS A 749 -31.73 -7.69 -21.48
N ASN A 750 -31.58 -7.67 -22.81
CA ASN A 750 -31.90 -6.55 -23.69
C ASN A 750 -32.54 -7.07 -25.00
N MET A 751 -32.74 -6.18 -25.99
CA MET A 751 -33.29 -6.52 -27.32
C MET A 751 -32.26 -6.35 -28.45
N ILE A 752 -30.96 -6.42 -28.12
CA ILE A 752 -29.85 -6.22 -29.07
C ILE A 752 -29.84 -7.36 -30.08
N SER A 753 -29.71 -7.03 -31.36
CA SER A 753 -29.80 -7.96 -32.50
C SER A 753 -28.62 -7.73 -33.43
N ASP A 754 -27.58 -8.55 -33.28
CA ASP A 754 -26.31 -8.39 -33.99
C ASP A 754 -25.59 -9.74 -34.14
N ILE A 755 -24.46 -9.75 -34.86
CA ILE A 755 -23.52 -10.88 -34.84
C ILE A 755 -22.62 -10.83 -33.59
N PHE A 756 -21.84 -11.89 -33.34
CA PHE A 756 -20.82 -11.84 -32.29
C PHE A 756 -19.79 -10.71 -32.57
N PRO A 757 -19.53 -9.80 -31.61
CA PRO A 757 -18.68 -8.64 -31.84
C PRO A 757 -17.18 -8.99 -31.79
N PHE A 758 -16.66 -9.55 -32.89
CA PHE A 758 -15.26 -10.00 -33.02
C PHE A 758 -14.20 -8.97 -32.64
N TRP A 759 -14.49 -7.67 -32.80
CA TRP A 759 -13.58 -6.59 -32.41
C TRP A 759 -13.31 -6.51 -30.88
N LEU A 760 -14.16 -7.11 -30.03
CA LEU A 760 -13.90 -7.22 -28.57
C LEU A 760 -12.62 -7.99 -28.24
N GLN A 761 -12.21 -8.92 -29.11
CA GLN A 761 -11.07 -9.81 -28.86
C GLN A 761 -9.74 -9.06 -28.73
N ASN A 762 -9.70 -7.83 -29.25
CA ASN A 762 -8.54 -6.93 -29.21
C ASN A 762 -8.41 -6.18 -27.87
N PHE A 763 -9.32 -6.34 -26.92
CA PHE A 763 -9.20 -5.72 -25.60
C PHE A 763 -8.17 -6.44 -24.72
N PRO A 764 -7.09 -5.75 -24.28
CA PRO A 764 -6.04 -6.38 -23.46
C PRO A 764 -6.45 -6.60 -22.00
N GLU A 765 -7.48 -5.91 -21.51
CA GLU A 765 -7.91 -5.91 -20.11
C GLU A 765 -9.23 -6.65 -19.84
N LEU A 766 -9.94 -7.10 -20.87
CA LEU A 766 -11.28 -7.69 -20.73
C LEU A 766 -11.22 -9.03 -19.97
N GLN A 767 -11.99 -9.11 -18.90
CA GLN A 767 -12.09 -10.24 -17.97
C GLN A 767 -13.49 -10.84 -17.94
N VAL A 768 -14.54 -10.03 -18.12
CA VAL A 768 -15.95 -10.44 -18.02
C VAL A 768 -16.73 -9.94 -19.24
N LEU A 769 -17.41 -10.86 -19.93
CA LEU A 769 -18.31 -10.58 -21.05
C LEU A 769 -19.67 -11.25 -20.85
N VAL A 770 -20.74 -10.45 -20.79
CA VAL A 770 -22.12 -10.93 -20.64
C VAL A 770 -23.01 -10.34 -21.74
N LEU A 771 -23.52 -11.21 -22.62
CA LEU A 771 -24.45 -10.89 -23.71
C LEU A 771 -25.77 -11.68 -23.61
N ARG A 772 -25.99 -12.38 -22.49
CA ARG A 772 -27.17 -13.20 -22.17
C ARG A 772 -28.52 -12.57 -22.55
N SER A 773 -29.53 -13.37 -22.91
CA SER A 773 -30.92 -12.92 -23.06
C SER A 773 -31.06 -11.73 -24.02
N ASN A 774 -30.65 -11.94 -25.28
CA ASN A 774 -30.67 -10.97 -26.36
C ASN A 774 -31.09 -11.68 -27.68
N LYS A 775 -30.87 -11.03 -28.83
CA LYS A 775 -31.18 -11.58 -30.16
C LYS A 775 -29.91 -11.79 -31.00
N PHE A 776 -28.73 -11.95 -30.39
CA PHE A 776 -27.49 -12.18 -31.13
C PHE A 776 -27.52 -13.48 -31.95
N TYR A 777 -26.85 -13.51 -33.10
CA TYR A 777 -26.89 -14.65 -34.03
C TYR A 777 -25.55 -14.87 -34.76
N GLY A 778 -25.45 -15.96 -35.52
CA GLY A 778 -24.24 -16.34 -36.24
C GLY A 778 -23.24 -17.12 -35.36
N PRO A 779 -22.05 -17.46 -35.91
CA PRO A 779 -20.99 -18.09 -35.15
C PRO A 779 -20.32 -17.12 -34.18
N ILE A 780 -19.73 -17.66 -33.11
CA ILE A 780 -18.90 -16.92 -32.15
C ILE A 780 -17.41 -16.89 -32.54
N TRP A 781 -17.08 -17.21 -33.80
CA TRP A 781 -15.72 -17.24 -34.31
C TRP A 781 -15.60 -16.76 -35.76
N ASP A 782 -14.38 -16.35 -36.12
CA ASP A 782 -14.01 -15.80 -37.43
C ASP A 782 -12.62 -16.33 -37.82
N SER A 783 -12.51 -16.97 -39.00
CA SER A 783 -11.27 -17.62 -39.45
C SER A 783 -10.11 -16.65 -39.63
N ASP A 784 -10.40 -15.38 -39.93
CA ASP A 784 -9.41 -14.39 -40.32
C ASP A 784 -8.87 -13.63 -39.11
N LYS A 785 -9.32 -14.00 -37.90
CA LYS A 785 -9.15 -13.26 -36.64
C LYS A 785 -8.69 -14.15 -35.47
N LEU A 786 -7.80 -15.09 -35.72
CA LEU A 786 -7.33 -16.17 -34.81
C LEU A 786 -6.64 -15.78 -33.48
N LEU A 787 -6.65 -14.53 -33.03
CA LEU A 787 -5.96 -14.09 -31.80
C LEU A 787 -6.80 -13.10 -30.97
N GLY A 788 -7.14 -13.48 -29.72
CA GLY A 788 -7.70 -12.55 -28.74
C GLY A 788 -8.10 -13.18 -27.39
N PHE A 789 -8.51 -12.31 -26.45
CA PHE A 789 -9.02 -12.64 -25.10
C PHE A 789 -8.03 -13.24 -24.07
N VAL A 790 -6.84 -12.64 -23.94
CA VAL A 790 -5.78 -13.12 -23.02
C VAL A 790 -6.18 -13.17 -21.54
N LYS A 791 -7.01 -12.21 -21.06
CA LYS A 791 -7.42 -12.10 -19.64
C LYS A 791 -8.86 -12.54 -19.35
N LEU A 792 -9.58 -13.03 -20.36
CA LEU A 792 -11.00 -13.36 -20.23
C LEU A 792 -11.17 -14.56 -19.29
N GLY A 793 -11.92 -14.36 -18.20
CA GLY A 793 -12.23 -15.36 -17.19
C GLY A 793 -13.71 -15.74 -17.14
N PHE A 794 -14.61 -14.86 -17.57
CA PHE A 794 -16.05 -15.06 -17.48
C PHE A 794 -16.77 -14.73 -18.79
N VAL A 795 -17.57 -15.67 -19.30
CA VAL A 795 -18.35 -15.55 -20.54
C VAL A 795 -19.76 -16.10 -20.34
N ASP A 796 -20.76 -15.26 -20.57
CA ASP A 796 -22.18 -15.67 -20.60
C ASP A 796 -22.87 -15.14 -21.87
N LEU A 797 -23.18 -16.06 -22.78
CA LEU A 797 -23.85 -15.83 -24.06
C LEU A 797 -25.24 -16.51 -24.10
N ALA A 798 -25.76 -16.96 -22.96
CA ALA A 798 -26.96 -17.79 -22.90
C ALA A 798 -28.22 -17.10 -23.46
N PHE A 799 -29.24 -17.88 -23.83
CA PHE A 799 -30.53 -17.33 -24.31
C PHE A 799 -30.37 -16.36 -25.49
N ASN A 800 -29.75 -16.85 -26.58
CA ASN A 800 -29.51 -16.10 -27.81
C ASN A 800 -29.82 -16.99 -29.04
N ASN A 801 -29.48 -16.53 -30.25
CA ASN A 801 -29.64 -17.24 -31.51
C ASN A 801 -28.30 -17.63 -32.16
N PHE A 802 -27.19 -17.68 -31.40
CA PHE A 802 -25.88 -18.09 -31.92
C PHE A 802 -25.92 -19.52 -32.48
N ASN A 803 -25.13 -19.79 -33.52
CA ASN A 803 -25.16 -21.06 -34.26
C ASN A 803 -23.77 -21.48 -34.76
N GLY A 804 -23.71 -22.62 -35.46
CA GLY A 804 -22.47 -23.20 -35.95
C GLY A 804 -21.71 -23.96 -34.86
N SER A 805 -20.55 -24.52 -35.24
CA SER A 805 -19.69 -25.31 -34.36
C SER A 805 -18.77 -24.45 -33.50
N LEU A 806 -18.39 -24.99 -32.34
CA LEU A 806 -17.39 -24.39 -31.47
C LEU A 806 -15.97 -24.68 -31.98
N PRO A 807 -15.11 -23.67 -32.16
CA PRO A 807 -13.78 -23.85 -32.74
C PRO A 807 -12.75 -24.31 -31.70
N SER A 808 -11.92 -25.29 -32.05
CA SER A 808 -10.91 -25.82 -31.13
C SER A 808 -9.84 -24.79 -30.73
N GLU A 809 -9.43 -23.90 -31.64
CA GLU A 809 -8.28 -23.01 -31.40
C GLU A 809 -8.60 -21.81 -30.48
N TYR A 810 -9.85 -21.33 -30.43
CA TYR A 810 -10.19 -20.17 -29.59
C TYR A 810 -10.08 -20.47 -28.09
N PHE A 811 -10.49 -21.66 -27.63
CA PHE A 811 -10.36 -22.02 -26.21
C PHE A 811 -8.89 -22.06 -25.75
N ARG A 812 -7.94 -22.30 -26.66
CA ARG A 812 -6.51 -22.23 -26.34
C ARG A 812 -5.99 -20.81 -26.15
N SER A 813 -6.68 -19.78 -26.66
CA SER A 813 -6.28 -18.37 -26.51
C SER A 813 -6.82 -17.70 -25.24
N TRP A 814 -7.75 -18.34 -24.52
CA TRP A 814 -8.41 -17.79 -23.32
C TRP A 814 -7.54 -17.94 -22.07
N GLY A 815 -6.41 -17.21 -22.06
CA GLY A 815 -5.36 -17.31 -21.04
C GLY A 815 -5.84 -17.15 -19.59
N GLY A 816 -6.88 -16.35 -19.36
CA GLY A 816 -7.50 -16.16 -18.03
C GLY A 816 -8.13 -17.42 -17.42
N MET A 817 -8.38 -18.47 -18.22
CA MET A 817 -9.00 -19.73 -17.79
C MET A 817 -8.04 -20.94 -17.85
N THR A 818 -6.79 -20.79 -18.32
CA THR A 818 -5.85 -21.91 -18.49
C THR A 818 -4.90 -22.14 -17.30
N VAL A 819 -4.60 -21.09 -16.53
CA VAL A 819 -3.70 -21.15 -15.35
C VAL A 819 -4.32 -20.39 -14.17
N LYS A 820 -4.40 -21.05 -13.02
CA LYS A 820 -4.77 -20.44 -11.73
C LYS A 820 -3.52 -19.78 -11.13
N ASP A 821 -3.45 -18.45 -11.15
CA ASP A 821 -2.34 -17.71 -10.52
C ASP A 821 -2.56 -17.58 -9.00
N PRO A 822 -1.77 -18.27 -8.15
CA PRO A 822 -1.90 -18.17 -6.69
C PRO A 822 -1.42 -16.82 -6.13
N ASN A 823 -0.70 -16.03 -6.93
CA ASN A 823 -0.20 -14.70 -6.58
C ASN A 823 -1.05 -13.56 -7.16
N GLN A 824 -2.20 -13.86 -7.77
CA GLN A 824 -3.13 -12.84 -8.27
C GLN A 824 -3.81 -12.15 -7.07
N LYS A 825 -3.06 -11.26 -6.43
CA LYS A 825 -3.55 -10.35 -5.39
C LYS A 825 -4.68 -9.56 -6.02
N ASN A 826 -5.89 -9.85 -5.54
CA ASN A 826 -7.13 -9.23 -6.00
C ASN A 826 -6.90 -7.71 -6.15
N PRO A 827 -6.99 -7.13 -7.37
CA PRO A 827 -6.70 -5.72 -7.60
C PRO A 827 -7.65 -4.80 -6.80
N TYR A 828 -8.83 -5.31 -6.40
CA TYR A 828 -9.78 -4.63 -5.52
C TYR A 828 -9.35 -4.59 -4.03
N PHE A 829 -8.29 -5.31 -3.62
CA PHE A 829 -7.70 -5.24 -2.27
C PHE A 829 -6.36 -4.49 -2.20
N THR A 830 -5.68 -4.27 -3.33
CA THR A 830 -4.30 -3.73 -3.34
C THR A 830 -4.25 -2.19 -3.21
N TYR A 831 -5.38 -1.50 -3.25
CA TYR A 831 -5.46 -0.03 -3.13
C TYR A 831 -5.63 0.53 -1.70
N PHE A 832 -5.74 -0.32 -0.66
CA PHE A 832 -5.84 0.12 0.74
C PHE A 832 -4.49 0.60 1.31
N ARG A 833 -3.93 1.71 0.78
CA ARG A 833 -2.96 2.53 1.52
C ARG A 833 -3.67 3.74 2.12
N LEU A 834 -3.40 4.00 3.39
CA LEU A 834 -3.90 5.15 4.14
C LEU A 834 -3.41 6.46 3.49
N SER A 835 -4.26 7.05 2.66
CA SER A 835 -4.29 8.50 2.42
C SER A 835 -5.74 8.94 2.49
N SER A 836 -6.00 10.01 3.24
CA SER A 836 -7.31 10.58 3.51
C SER A 836 -7.98 11.18 2.27
N SER A 837 -8.52 10.33 1.38
CA SER A 837 -9.59 10.64 0.43
C SER A 837 -10.05 9.39 -0.35
N GLN A 838 -11.36 9.12 -0.30
CA GLN A 838 -12.11 8.21 -1.19
C GLN A 838 -11.77 6.70 -1.05
N TYR A 839 -12.46 5.88 -1.86
CA TYR A 839 -12.43 4.42 -1.95
C TYR A 839 -13.24 3.63 -0.90
N TRP A 840 -14.51 3.39 -1.26
CA TRP A 840 -15.34 2.34 -0.69
C TRP A 840 -15.31 1.08 -1.57
N ILE A 841 -15.69 -0.05 -0.97
CA ILE A 841 -15.74 -1.36 -1.64
C ILE A 841 -16.82 -1.32 -2.72
N GLN A 842 -16.41 -1.50 -3.98
CA GLN A 842 -17.33 -1.54 -5.11
C GLN A 842 -17.83 -2.97 -5.32
N LEU A 843 -19.11 -3.22 -5.00
CA LEU A 843 -19.77 -4.51 -5.15
C LEU A 843 -20.54 -4.52 -6.48
N TYR A 844 -20.10 -5.35 -7.44
CA TYR A 844 -20.79 -5.56 -8.70
C TYR A 844 -21.64 -6.83 -8.66
N GLN A 845 -22.82 -6.79 -9.29
CA GLN A 845 -23.84 -7.84 -9.23
C GLN A 845 -24.27 -8.29 -10.63
N THR A 846 -24.29 -9.59 -10.86
CA THR A 846 -24.86 -10.23 -12.06
C THR A 846 -25.60 -11.49 -11.65
N SER A 847 -26.76 -11.78 -12.23
CA SER A 847 -27.44 -13.07 -12.07
C SER A 847 -26.64 -14.18 -12.76
N LEU A 848 -26.48 -15.34 -12.11
CA LEU A 848 -25.73 -16.47 -12.65
C LEU A 848 -26.29 -17.80 -12.14
N VAL A 849 -26.45 -18.80 -13.01
CA VAL A 849 -26.85 -20.15 -12.59
C VAL A 849 -25.61 -20.98 -12.20
N ILE A 850 -25.37 -21.16 -10.90
CA ILE A 850 -24.36 -22.10 -10.37
C ILE A 850 -25.10 -23.22 -9.62
N LYS A 851 -24.72 -24.48 -9.86
CA LYS A 851 -25.28 -25.66 -9.18
C LYS A 851 -26.81 -25.77 -9.31
N GLY A 852 -27.35 -25.36 -10.45
CA GLY A 852 -28.79 -25.37 -10.73
C GLY A 852 -29.60 -24.28 -10.03
N VAL A 853 -28.96 -23.30 -9.38
CA VAL A 853 -29.60 -22.17 -8.70
C VAL A 853 -29.19 -20.86 -9.37
N GLU A 854 -30.18 -20.06 -9.78
CA GLU A 854 -29.95 -18.67 -10.19
C GLU A 854 -29.54 -17.84 -8.97
N MET A 855 -28.24 -17.57 -8.88
CA MET A 855 -27.64 -16.72 -7.86
C MET A 855 -27.88 -15.25 -8.22
N GLU A 856 -29.02 -14.75 -7.80
CA GLU A 856 -29.16 -13.33 -7.47
C GLU A 856 -28.32 -13.04 -6.19
N ASP A 857 -27.69 -11.87 -6.13
CA ASP A 857 -26.88 -11.37 -4.99
C ASP A 857 -25.55 -12.07 -4.62
N LYS A 858 -24.70 -12.48 -5.59
CA LYS A 858 -23.24 -12.69 -5.32
C LYS A 858 -22.28 -12.04 -6.32
N MET A 859 -21.13 -11.64 -5.77
CA MET A 859 -20.03 -10.93 -6.45
C MET A 859 -19.28 -11.83 -7.44
N ILE A 860 -19.09 -11.39 -8.69
CA ILE A 860 -18.05 -11.95 -9.56
C ILE A 860 -16.69 -11.55 -8.97
N SER A 861 -15.96 -12.52 -8.41
CA SER A 861 -14.54 -12.35 -8.11
C SER A 861 -13.74 -12.47 -9.40
N SER A 862 -12.67 -11.68 -9.58
CA SER A 862 -11.74 -11.85 -10.71
C SER A 862 -11.01 -13.20 -10.72
N ALA A 863 -11.14 -13.98 -9.63
CA ALA A 863 -10.65 -15.36 -9.50
C ALA A 863 -11.70 -16.44 -9.83
N PHE A 864 -12.93 -16.06 -10.25
CA PHE A 864 -13.99 -16.99 -10.64
C PHE A 864 -14.13 -17.06 -12.16
N THR A 865 -14.21 -18.27 -12.69
CA THR A 865 -14.11 -18.57 -14.13
C THR A 865 -15.31 -19.39 -14.61
N SER A 866 -15.98 -18.94 -15.66
CA SER A 866 -17.25 -19.54 -16.10
C SER A 866 -17.51 -19.36 -17.59
N ILE A 867 -18.16 -20.37 -18.19
CA ILE A 867 -18.68 -20.36 -19.55
C ILE A 867 -20.14 -20.82 -19.54
N ASP A 868 -21.06 -19.94 -19.94
CA ASP A 868 -22.45 -20.30 -20.24
C ASP A 868 -22.78 -19.96 -21.70
N LEU A 869 -23.06 -20.99 -22.49
CA LEU A 869 -23.50 -20.92 -23.89
C LEU A 869 -24.91 -21.52 -24.06
N SER A 870 -25.65 -21.73 -22.97
CA SER A 870 -26.91 -22.48 -22.99
C SER A 870 -28.02 -21.78 -23.75
N ASN A 871 -29.06 -22.53 -24.14
CA ASN A 871 -30.25 -21.99 -24.80
C ASN A 871 -29.90 -21.19 -26.07
N ASN A 872 -29.14 -21.83 -26.96
CA ASN A 872 -28.68 -21.29 -28.25
C ASN A 872 -28.95 -22.32 -29.37
N LYS A 873 -28.29 -22.18 -30.53
CA LYS A 873 -28.42 -23.07 -31.70
C LYS A 873 -27.06 -23.64 -32.14
N PHE A 874 -26.08 -23.70 -31.25
CA PHE A 874 -24.76 -24.28 -31.54
C PHE A 874 -24.89 -25.76 -31.91
N ASP A 875 -24.11 -26.20 -32.90
CA ASP A 875 -24.11 -27.56 -33.44
C ASP A 875 -22.68 -28.11 -33.61
N GLY A 876 -22.53 -29.24 -34.31
CA GLY A 876 -21.24 -29.95 -34.40
C GLY A 876 -20.83 -30.64 -33.10
N GLU A 877 -19.55 -30.97 -32.96
CA GLU A 877 -19.01 -31.65 -31.78
C GLU A 877 -18.49 -30.64 -30.74
N ILE A 878 -18.46 -31.04 -29.46
CA ILE A 878 -17.78 -30.28 -28.42
C ILE A 878 -16.25 -30.49 -28.60
N PRO A 879 -15.45 -29.44 -28.85
CA PRO A 879 -14.03 -29.62 -29.14
C PRO A 879 -13.24 -30.06 -27.91
N SER A 880 -12.29 -30.97 -28.10
CA SER A 880 -11.48 -31.53 -27.02
C SER A 880 -10.60 -30.50 -26.29
N SER A 881 -10.27 -29.38 -26.92
CA SER A 881 -9.52 -28.27 -26.30
C SER A 881 -10.28 -27.53 -25.21
N ILE A 882 -11.59 -27.77 -25.03
CA ILE A 882 -12.32 -27.24 -23.86
C ILE A 882 -11.70 -27.75 -22.53
N GLY A 883 -11.06 -28.93 -22.56
CA GLY A 883 -10.30 -29.49 -21.43
C GLY A 883 -8.96 -28.81 -21.13
N ASP A 884 -8.52 -27.86 -21.97
CA ASP A 884 -7.32 -27.04 -21.73
C ASP A 884 -7.60 -25.91 -20.70
N LEU A 885 -8.88 -25.58 -20.46
CA LEU A 885 -9.37 -24.56 -19.53
C LEU A 885 -9.33 -25.03 -18.07
N LYS A 886 -8.14 -25.38 -17.58
CA LYS A 886 -7.93 -26.07 -16.29
C LYS A 886 -8.38 -25.28 -15.06
N ALA A 887 -8.50 -23.95 -15.18
CA ALA A 887 -8.95 -23.10 -14.09
C ALA A 887 -10.47 -22.87 -14.09
N LEU A 888 -11.24 -23.42 -15.05
CA LEU A 888 -12.68 -23.19 -15.18
C LEU A 888 -13.49 -23.85 -14.04
N VAL A 889 -14.40 -23.09 -13.42
CA VAL A 889 -15.24 -23.55 -12.31
C VAL A 889 -16.66 -23.96 -12.75
N ALA A 890 -17.22 -23.33 -13.78
CA ALA A 890 -18.54 -23.69 -14.30
C ALA A 890 -18.59 -23.74 -15.85
N LEU A 891 -19.25 -24.77 -16.38
CA LEU A 891 -19.50 -24.96 -17.81
C LEU A 891 -20.96 -25.36 -18.05
N ASN A 892 -21.69 -24.54 -18.81
CA ASN A 892 -23.07 -24.79 -19.21
C ASN A 892 -23.20 -24.70 -20.74
N LEU A 893 -23.48 -25.84 -21.38
CA LEU A 893 -23.72 -25.98 -22.83
C LEU A 893 -25.14 -26.48 -23.13
N SER A 894 -26.02 -26.48 -22.13
CA SER A 894 -27.36 -27.09 -22.20
C SER A 894 -28.28 -26.43 -23.22
N SER A 895 -29.33 -27.14 -23.66
CA SER A 895 -30.33 -26.63 -24.61
C SER A 895 -29.70 -26.07 -25.90
N ASN A 896 -28.91 -26.89 -26.57
CA ASN A 896 -28.26 -26.60 -27.84
C ASN A 896 -28.51 -27.77 -28.84
N ARG A 897 -27.69 -27.90 -29.88
CA ARG A 897 -27.78 -28.96 -30.90
C ARG A 897 -26.48 -29.76 -31.01
N PHE A 898 -25.64 -29.77 -29.97
CA PHE A 898 -24.36 -30.47 -29.97
C PHE A 898 -24.53 -31.97 -30.23
N THR A 899 -23.70 -32.49 -31.10
CA THR A 899 -23.58 -33.89 -31.52
C THR A 899 -22.22 -34.46 -31.15
N GLY A 900 -21.94 -35.70 -31.52
CA GLY A 900 -20.67 -36.36 -31.19
C GLY A 900 -20.66 -36.91 -29.77
N THR A 901 -19.46 -37.25 -29.29
CA THR A 901 -19.25 -37.80 -27.94
C THR A 901 -18.87 -36.71 -26.94
N ILE A 902 -19.11 -36.95 -25.64
CA ILE A 902 -18.59 -36.07 -24.58
C ILE A 902 -17.06 -36.21 -24.55
N PRO A 903 -16.26 -35.13 -24.70
CA PRO A 903 -14.81 -35.23 -24.69
C PRO A 903 -14.25 -35.71 -23.34
N SER A 904 -13.42 -36.74 -23.37
CA SER A 904 -12.72 -37.24 -22.17
C SER A 904 -11.77 -36.22 -21.53
N SER A 905 -11.33 -35.22 -22.31
CA SER A 905 -10.50 -34.10 -21.85
C SER A 905 -11.17 -33.20 -20.82
N ILE A 906 -12.51 -33.20 -20.70
CA ILE A 906 -13.22 -32.49 -19.62
C ILE A 906 -12.73 -32.98 -18.24
N GLY A 907 -12.34 -34.25 -18.11
CA GLY A 907 -11.74 -34.79 -16.88
C GLY A 907 -10.41 -34.18 -16.45
N ASN A 908 -9.80 -33.31 -17.28
CA ASN A 908 -8.60 -32.54 -16.92
C ASN A 908 -8.92 -31.25 -16.13
N MET A 909 -10.17 -30.79 -16.14
CA MET A 909 -10.62 -29.51 -15.59
C MET A 909 -10.85 -29.62 -14.08
N LYS A 910 -9.78 -29.83 -13.31
CA LYS A 910 -9.87 -30.23 -11.90
C LYS A 910 -10.62 -29.25 -10.99
N GLU A 911 -10.69 -27.97 -11.35
CA GLU A 911 -11.39 -26.92 -10.59
C GLU A 911 -12.91 -26.86 -10.88
N LEU A 912 -13.43 -27.70 -11.79
CA LEU A 912 -14.82 -27.65 -12.25
C LEU A 912 -15.80 -28.12 -11.16
N GLU A 913 -16.68 -27.22 -10.73
CA GLU A 913 -17.74 -27.46 -9.74
C GLU A 913 -19.12 -27.74 -10.37
N SER A 914 -19.38 -27.26 -11.59
CA SER A 914 -20.71 -27.33 -12.23
C SER A 914 -20.61 -27.62 -13.72
N LEU A 915 -21.24 -28.72 -14.17
CA LEU A 915 -21.28 -29.14 -15.57
C LEU A 915 -22.72 -29.45 -16.02
N ASP A 916 -23.23 -28.68 -17.00
CA ASP A 916 -24.51 -28.97 -17.65
C ASP A 916 -24.35 -29.13 -19.17
N LEU A 917 -24.65 -30.32 -19.66
CA LEU A 917 -24.67 -30.69 -21.09
C LEU A 917 -26.06 -31.16 -21.53
N SER A 918 -27.09 -30.95 -20.71
CA SER A 918 -28.43 -31.50 -20.93
C SER A 918 -29.13 -30.92 -22.15
N ASN A 919 -30.15 -31.61 -22.65
CA ASN A 919 -30.98 -31.16 -23.78
C ASN A 919 -30.14 -30.86 -25.04
N ASN A 920 -29.43 -31.87 -25.51
CA ASN A 920 -28.55 -31.84 -26.68
C ASN A 920 -28.73 -33.14 -27.50
N LYS A 921 -27.84 -33.42 -28.46
CA LYS A 921 -27.82 -34.64 -29.30
C LYS A 921 -26.53 -35.45 -29.12
N LEU A 922 -25.92 -35.38 -27.93
CA LEU A 922 -24.68 -36.07 -27.61
C LEU A 922 -24.92 -37.58 -27.54
N PHE A 923 -24.02 -38.38 -28.09
CA PHE A 923 -24.15 -39.84 -28.17
C PHE A 923 -22.88 -40.56 -27.69
N GLY A 924 -22.96 -41.89 -27.58
CA GLY A 924 -21.87 -42.72 -27.08
C GLY A 924 -21.79 -42.78 -25.56
N ARG A 925 -20.68 -43.31 -25.04
CA ARG A 925 -20.49 -43.56 -23.61
C ARG A 925 -20.09 -42.30 -22.84
N ILE A 926 -20.54 -42.19 -21.60
CA ILE A 926 -20.04 -41.18 -20.65
C ILE A 926 -18.57 -41.51 -20.33
N PRO A 927 -17.61 -40.58 -20.50
CA PRO A 927 -16.19 -40.86 -20.26
C PRO A 927 -15.89 -41.16 -18.79
N GLN A 928 -15.17 -42.26 -18.53
CA GLN A 928 -14.68 -42.61 -17.19
C GLN A 928 -13.86 -41.47 -16.56
N GLN A 929 -13.16 -40.66 -17.37
CA GLN A 929 -12.35 -39.54 -16.93
C GLN A 929 -13.13 -38.47 -16.14
N LEU A 930 -14.47 -38.41 -16.26
CA LEU A 930 -15.29 -37.52 -15.43
C LEU A 930 -15.24 -37.88 -13.94
N THR A 931 -14.89 -39.13 -13.57
CA THR A 931 -14.67 -39.50 -12.15
C THR A 931 -13.50 -38.77 -11.51
N ASN A 932 -12.60 -38.17 -12.30
CA ASN A 932 -11.42 -37.44 -11.81
C ASN A 932 -11.73 -36.01 -11.31
N LEU A 933 -12.96 -35.52 -11.52
CA LEU A 933 -13.37 -34.17 -11.14
C LEU A 933 -13.69 -34.13 -9.63
N SER A 934 -12.69 -33.76 -8.82
CA SER A 934 -12.77 -33.83 -7.36
C SER A 934 -13.63 -32.75 -6.69
N PHE A 935 -13.98 -31.67 -7.41
CA PHE A 935 -14.80 -30.57 -6.90
C PHE A 935 -16.21 -30.51 -7.51
N LEU A 936 -16.55 -31.44 -8.42
CA LEU A 936 -17.83 -31.45 -9.13
C LEU A 936 -19.00 -31.65 -8.16
N ALA A 937 -19.84 -30.63 -8.04
CA ALA A 937 -20.98 -30.57 -7.12
C ALA A 937 -22.33 -30.49 -7.84
N TYR A 938 -22.34 -30.26 -9.16
CA TYR A 938 -23.52 -30.31 -10.01
C TYR A 938 -23.18 -30.93 -11.36
N LEU A 939 -24.01 -31.89 -11.78
CA LEU A 939 -23.92 -32.55 -13.07
C LEU A 939 -25.32 -32.73 -13.66
N ASN A 940 -25.48 -32.42 -14.94
CA ASN A 940 -26.69 -32.72 -15.69
C ASN A 940 -26.35 -33.11 -17.14
N LEU A 941 -26.65 -34.36 -17.49
CA LEU A 941 -26.46 -34.98 -18.81
C LEU A 941 -27.79 -35.46 -19.42
N SER A 942 -28.92 -35.12 -18.80
CA SER A 942 -30.25 -35.56 -19.21
C SER A 942 -30.61 -35.12 -20.63
N ARG A 943 -31.60 -35.77 -21.26
CA ARG A 943 -32.12 -35.40 -22.59
C ARG A 943 -31.02 -35.38 -23.67
N ASN A 944 -30.37 -36.52 -23.85
CA ASN A 944 -29.34 -36.77 -24.86
C ASN A 944 -29.52 -38.19 -25.46
N GLN A 945 -28.57 -38.64 -26.27
CA GLN A 945 -28.54 -39.95 -26.93
C GLN A 945 -27.42 -40.85 -26.38
N LEU A 946 -27.04 -40.65 -25.11
CA LEU A 946 -25.94 -41.37 -24.46
C LEU A 946 -26.27 -42.85 -24.26
N ASN A 947 -25.24 -43.69 -24.28
CA ASN A 947 -25.38 -45.14 -24.19
C ASN A 947 -24.33 -45.85 -23.32
N GLY A 948 -24.62 -47.10 -22.95
CA GLY A 948 -23.76 -47.93 -22.10
C GLY A 948 -23.92 -47.65 -20.60
N SER A 949 -22.98 -48.19 -19.83
CA SER A 949 -22.95 -48.07 -18.37
C SER A 949 -22.53 -46.68 -17.91
N ILE A 950 -23.23 -46.10 -16.94
CA ILE A 950 -22.76 -44.93 -16.18
C ILE A 950 -21.45 -45.30 -15.44
N PRO A 951 -20.35 -44.54 -15.59
CA PRO A 951 -19.10 -44.75 -14.86
C PRO A 951 -19.29 -44.80 -13.34
N GLN A 952 -18.74 -45.83 -12.71
CA GLN A 952 -18.73 -45.97 -11.24
C GLN A 952 -17.43 -45.40 -10.65
N GLY A 953 -17.52 -44.85 -9.43
CA GLY A 953 -16.42 -44.27 -8.67
C GLY A 953 -16.40 -42.74 -8.65
N GLY A 954 -15.64 -42.19 -7.70
CA GLY A 954 -15.55 -40.74 -7.48
C GLY A 954 -16.85 -40.15 -6.93
N HIS A 955 -17.19 -38.94 -7.37
CA HIS A 955 -18.43 -38.24 -6.95
C HIS A 955 -19.64 -38.56 -7.86
N LEU A 956 -19.43 -39.27 -8.97
CA LEU A 956 -20.48 -39.53 -9.97
C LEU A 956 -21.64 -40.37 -9.41
N ASP A 957 -21.36 -41.27 -8.46
CA ASP A 957 -22.36 -42.09 -7.77
C ASP A 957 -23.29 -41.29 -6.83
N THR A 958 -23.00 -40.01 -6.57
CA THR A 958 -23.79 -39.17 -5.66
C THR A 958 -24.89 -38.35 -6.35
N PHE A 959 -24.90 -38.30 -7.68
CA PHE A 959 -25.88 -37.51 -8.44
C PHE A 959 -27.22 -38.26 -8.61
N PRO A 960 -28.36 -37.55 -8.59
CA PRO A 960 -29.68 -38.15 -8.71
C PRO A 960 -29.95 -38.72 -10.11
N SER A 961 -30.95 -39.60 -10.24
CA SER A 961 -31.37 -40.19 -11.54
C SER A 961 -31.70 -39.12 -12.59
N SER A 962 -32.29 -38.00 -12.15
CA SER A 962 -32.63 -36.84 -12.99
C SER A 962 -31.45 -36.26 -13.75
N SER A 963 -30.21 -36.41 -13.26
CA SER A 963 -28.99 -35.99 -13.97
C SER A 963 -28.70 -36.82 -15.23
N PHE A 964 -29.32 -38.00 -15.39
CA PHE A 964 -29.09 -38.95 -16.49
C PHE A 964 -30.36 -39.33 -17.26
N GLU A 965 -31.53 -38.89 -16.80
CA GLU A 965 -32.84 -39.22 -17.38
C GLU A 965 -33.00 -38.78 -18.84
N GLU A 966 -34.00 -39.36 -19.53
CA GLU A 966 -34.25 -39.14 -20.96
C GLU A 966 -33.06 -39.49 -21.90
N ASN A 967 -32.16 -40.38 -21.45
CA ASN A 967 -31.14 -41.05 -22.29
C ASN A 967 -31.53 -42.53 -22.48
N PRO A 968 -32.04 -42.96 -23.65
CA PRO A 968 -32.60 -44.30 -23.81
C PRO A 968 -31.55 -45.43 -23.78
N GLY A 969 -30.29 -45.15 -24.10
CA GLY A 969 -29.22 -46.14 -24.14
C GLY A 969 -28.43 -46.32 -22.83
N LEU A 970 -28.66 -45.48 -21.82
CA LEU A 970 -27.94 -45.57 -20.54
C LEU A 970 -28.51 -46.66 -19.62
N CYS A 971 -27.61 -47.28 -18.86
CA CYS A 971 -27.91 -48.22 -17.78
C CYS A 971 -26.93 -47.98 -16.61
N GLY A 972 -27.33 -48.32 -15.38
CA GLY A 972 -26.47 -48.10 -14.22
C GLY A 972 -27.21 -48.14 -12.88
N SER A 973 -26.46 -48.16 -11.78
CA SER A 973 -26.99 -48.18 -10.41
C SER A 973 -27.84 -46.96 -10.04
N GLN A 974 -27.63 -45.84 -10.73
CA GLN A 974 -28.31 -44.57 -10.55
C GLN A 974 -29.66 -44.51 -11.28
N LEU A 975 -29.93 -45.45 -12.20
CA LEU A 975 -31.16 -45.54 -13.00
C LEU A 975 -32.04 -46.70 -12.50
N LEU A 976 -33.07 -46.36 -11.72
CA LEU A 976 -33.99 -47.33 -11.06
C LEU A 976 -34.64 -48.35 -12.02
N SER A 977 -34.73 -48.04 -13.32
CA SER A 977 -35.42 -48.83 -14.34
C SER A 977 -34.52 -49.62 -15.30
N LYS A 978 -33.18 -49.45 -15.28
CA LYS A 978 -32.26 -50.08 -16.24
C LYS A 978 -30.93 -50.51 -15.62
N LYS A 979 -30.85 -51.77 -15.22
CA LYS A 979 -29.57 -52.46 -14.96
C LYS A 979 -28.94 -52.86 -16.28
N CYS A 980 -27.62 -52.75 -16.39
CA CYS A 980 -26.91 -53.21 -17.59
C CYS A 980 -26.96 -54.73 -17.66
N GLU A 981 -27.44 -55.28 -18.78
CA GLU A 981 -27.36 -56.71 -19.06
C GLU A 981 -25.92 -57.06 -19.46
N VAL A 982 -25.40 -58.16 -18.92
CA VAL A 982 -24.10 -58.71 -19.27
C VAL A 982 -24.33 -59.75 -20.36
N GLU A 983 -24.10 -59.40 -21.61
CA GLU A 983 -24.10 -60.36 -22.71
C GLU A 983 -22.85 -61.25 -22.62
N GLU A 984 -23.04 -62.55 -22.43
CA GLU A 984 -21.99 -63.57 -22.53
C GLU A 984 -22.00 -64.25 -23.91
N THR A 985 -20.83 -64.79 -24.30
CA THR A 985 -20.56 -65.74 -25.42
C THR A 985 -20.39 -65.16 -26.85
N PRO A 986 -19.67 -65.86 -27.76
CA PRO A 986 -18.38 -66.54 -27.59
C PRO A 986 -17.32 -66.20 -28.68
N ILE A 987 -16.13 -66.80 -28.56
CA ILE A 987 -14.84 -66.48 -29.24
C ILE A 987 -14.77 -66.81 -30.76
N SER A 988 -14.09 -65.96 -31.54
CA SER A 988 -13.07 -66.41 -32.51
C SER A 988 -11.90 -65.42 -32.64
N ASP A 989 -10.70 -65.95 -32.89
CA ASP A 989 -9.38 -65.29 -32.92
C ASP A 989 -9.32 -63.97 -33.73
N GLN A 990 -8.41 -63.00 -33.51
CA GLN A 990 -7.05 -62.99 -32.91
C GLN A 990 -6.86 -61.68 -32.09
N THR A 991 -5.85 -61.44 -31.24
CA THR A 991 -4.54 -62.10 -31.03
C THR A 991 -4.08 -61.98 -29.54
N LYS A 992 -2.82 -62.31 -29.26
CA LYS A 992 -2.10 -62.21 -27.97
C LYS A 992 -1.91 -60.78 -27.45
N ASP A 993 -2.13 -60.59 -26.15
CA ASP A 993 -1.36 -59.67 -25.31
C ASP A 993 -0.97 -60.38 -23.99
N VAL A 994 0.08 -59.88 -23.33
CA VAL A 994 0.87 -60.60 -22.31
C VAL A 994 0.23 -60.52 -20.91
N GLU A 995 0.33 -61.62 -20.16
CA GLU A 995 -0.09 -61.70 -18.76
C GLU A 995 0.70 -60.74 -17.86
N SER A 996 0.00 -60.08 -16.94
CA SER A 996 0.56 -59.65 -15.66
C SER A 996 -0.36 -60.14 -14.54
N GLU A 997 0.11 -61.13 -13.77
CA GLU A 997 -0.52 -61.52 -12.52
C GLU A 997 -0.56 -60.33 -11.55
N ASP A 998 -1.68 -60.10 -10.87
CA ASP A 998 -1.61 -59.73 -9.45
C ASP A 998 -2.92 -60.08 -8.72
N GLY A 999 -2.91 -61.20 -8.00
CA GLY A 999 -4.03 -61.67 -7.21
C GLY A 999 -4.02 -61.07 -5.80
N PHE A 1000 -4.60 -59.88 -5.61
CA PHE A 1000 -4.80 -59.32 -4.28
C PHE A 1000 -6.20 -58.70 -4.08
N THR A 1001 -7.05 -59.36 -3.31
CA THR A 1001 -8.41 -58.86 -3.02
C THR A 1001 -8.50 -58.27 -1.61
N TRP A 1002 -9.13 -57.09 -1.48
CA TRP A 1002 -9.11 -56.24 -0.28
C TRP A 1002 -9.85 -56.78 0.96
N LYS A 1003 -10.47 -57.97 0.88
CA LYS A 1003 -11.31 -58.54 1.95
C LYS A 1003 -10.58 -58.73 3.30
N PRO A 1004 -9.29 -59.14 3.36
CA PRO A 1004 -8.56 -59.22 4.63
C PRO A 1004 -8.23 -57.84 5.23
N VAL A 1005 -7.96 -56.84 4.39
CA VAL A 1005 -7.56 -55.48 4.81
C VAL A 1005 -8.71 -54.77 5.53
N VAL A 1006 -9.93 -54.91 5.01
CA VAL A 1006 -11.15 -54.34 5.61
C VAL A 1006 -11.47 -54.99 6.97
N MET A 1007 -11.27 -56.31 7.11
CA MET A 1007 -11.37 -56.98 8.41
C MET A 1007 -10.30 -56.48 9.40
N GLY A 1008 -9.07 -56.26 8.94
CA GLY A 1008 -8.00 -55.69 9.77
C GLY A 1008 -8.32 -54.29 10.32
N TYR A 1009 -8.85 -53.40 9.47
CA TYR A 1009 -9.22 -52.04 9.86
C TYR A 1009 -10.36 -52.01 10.90
N GLY A 1010 -11.41 -52.83 10.71
CA GLY A 1010 -12.53 -52.91 11.65
C GLY A 1010 -12.11 -53.38 13.05
N CYS A 1011 -11.29 -54.42 13.12
CA CYS A 1011 -10.76 -54.94 14.39
C CYS A 1011 -9.80 -53.96 15.07
N GLY A 1012 -8.90 -53.32 14.30
CA GLY A 1012 -7.92 -52.37 14.82
C GLY A 1012 -8.55 -51.11 15.44
N LEU A 1013 -9.60 -50.58 14.82
CA LEU A 1013 -10.31 -49.39 15.33
C LEU A 1013 -11.03 -49.66 16.66
N MET A 1014 -11.72 -50.81 16.78
CA MET A 1014 -12.35 -51.22 18.04
C MET A 1014 -11.34 -51.41 19.17
N VAL A 1015 -10.22 -52.08 18.91
CA VAL A 1015 -9.14 -52.25 19.90
C VAL A 1015 -8.51 -50.91 20.26
N GLY A 1016 -8.30 -50.01 19.29
CA GLY A 1016 -7.79 -48.66 19.51
C GLY A 1016 -8.71 -47.81 20.41
N PHE A 1017 -10.03 -47.86 20.18
CA PHE A 1017 -11.00 -47.18 21.04
C PHE A 1017 -11.06 -47.76 22.44
N ILE A 1018 -10.99 -49.09 22.60
CA ILE A 1018 -10.98 -49.73 23.92
C ILE A 1018 -9.70 -49.38 24.69
N ILE A 1019 -8.53 -49.43 24.05
CA ILE A 1019 -7.25 -49.03 24.67
C ILE A 1019 -7.26 -47.53 25.03
N GLY A 1020 -7.71 -46.66 24.13
CA GLY A 1020 -7.83 -45.22 24.38
C GLY A 1020 -8.78 -44.90 25.52
N TYR A 1021 -9.93 -45.59 25.60
CA TYR A 1021 -10.90 -45.43 26.69
C TYR A 1021 -10.33 -45.89 28.03
N VAL A 1022 -9.65 -47.04 28.07
CA VAL A 1022 -9.02 -47.58 29.29
C VAL A 1022 -7.85 -46.72 29.76
N THR A 1023 -7.04 -46.15 28.86
CA THR A 1023 -5.91 -45.28 29.23
C THR A 1023 -6.33 -43.88 29.65
N LEU A 1024 -7.41 -43.31 29.08
CA LEU A 1024 -7.88 -41.97 29.40
C LEU A 1024 -8.79 -41.90 30.65
N PHE A 1025 -9.55 -42.97 30.95
CA PHE A 1025 -10.63 -42.90 31.96
C PHE A 1025 -10.52 -43.86 33.16
N ARG A 1026 -9.44 -44.63 33.31
CA ARG A 1026 -9.16 -45.40 34.54
C ARG A 1026 -7.78 -45.10 35.14
N GLN A 1027 -7.76 -44.24 36.16
CA GLN A 1027 -6.58 -44.07 37.01
C GLN A 1027 -6.40 -45.32 37.90
N GLY A 1028 -5.33 -46.08 37.64
CA GLY A 1028 -4.96 -47.27 38.40
C GLY A 1028 -3.53 -47.74 38.11
N PRO A 1029 -2.93 -48.61 38.93
CA PRO A 1029 -1.46 -48.76 39.02
C PRO A 1029 -0.76 -49.47 37.84
N THR A 1030 -1.46 -49.78 36.75
CA THR A 1030 -0.93 -50.49 35.58
C THR A 1030 -0.25 -49.59 34.54
N ALA A 1031 -0.40 -48.26 34.63
CA ALA A 1031 0.19 -47.30 33.69
C ALA A 1031 1.74 -47.34 33.65
N LEU A 1032 2.39 -47.64 34.79
CA LEU A 1032 3.85 -47.66 34.91
C LEU A 1032 4.54 -48.79 34.12
N PHE A 1033 3.83 -49.90 33.87
CA PHE A 1033 4.41 -51.09 33.21
C PHE A 1033 4.59 -50.87 31.70
N TRP A 1034 3.66 -50.15 31.06
CA TRP A 1034 3.72 -49.85 29.62
C TRP A 1034 4.79 -48.80 29.28
N THR A 1035 5.02 -47.82 30.16
CA THR A 1035 6.10 -46.83 29.98
C THR A 1035 7.50 -47.45 30.00
N SER A 1036 7.71 -48.55 30.74
CA SER A 1036 8.98 -49.28 30.72
C SER A 1036 9.17 -50.17 29.49
N PHE A 1037 8.10 -50.63 28.85
CA PHE A 1037 8.18 -51.51 27.68
C PHE A 1037 8.54 -50.74 26.40
N MET A 1038 7.84 -49.62 26.13
CA MET A 1038 8.12 -48.78 24.96
C MET A 1038 9.55 -48.22 24.96
N ARG A 1039 10.12 -47.93 26.14
CA ARG A 1039 11.49 -47.41 26.26
C ARG A 1039 12.59 -48.41 25.86
N ARG A 1040 12.28 -49.71 25.78
CA ARG A 1040 13.21 -50.75 25.31
C ARG A 1040 13.11 -51.05 23.81
N TYR A 1041 12.09 -50.54 23.12
CA TYR A 1041 11.88 -50.81 21.69
C TYR A 1041 12.49 -49.74 20.78
N ILE A 1042 12.86 -48.58 21.33
CA ILE A 1042 13.39 -47.42 20.58
C ILE A 1042 14.93 -47.43 20.51
N ASP A 1043 15.63 -48.07 21.46
CA ASP A 1043 17.10 -48.16 21.49
C ASP A 1043 17.68 -49.31 20.63
N ALA A 1044 16.95 -49.79 19.62
CA ALA A 1044 17.34 -50.95 18.82
C ALA A 1044 17.06 -50.83 17.31
N ARG A 1045 17.55 -49.75 16.69
CA ARG A 1045 18.13 -49.75 15.32
C ARG A 1045 18.87 -48.45 15.02
N TRP A 1046 20.14 -48.62 14.63
CA TRP A 1046 20.86 -47.69 13.75
C TRP A 1046 20.31 -47.83 12.32
#